data_AF-A0A5M6IP66-F1
#
_entry.id   AF-A0A5M6IP66-F1
#
_cell.length_a   1.000
_cell.length_b   1.000
_cell.length_c   1.000
_cell.angle_alpha   90.00
_cell.angle_beta   90.00
_cell.angle_gamma   90.00
#
_symmetry.space_group_name_H-M   'P 1'
#
loop_
_entity.id
_entity.type
_entity.pdbx_description
1 polymer ?
#
loop_
_entity_poly.entity_id
_entity_poly.type
_entity_poly.pdbx_seq_one_letter_code
_entity_poly.pdbx_strand_id
1 'polypeptide(L)'
;MAREVNQSLAREFGLSADEYARVLDIMGRTPSFTELGIFSVMWSEHCSYKSSRVWLKQLPTKAPWVIHGPGENAGVVDIGEGLAAIFKMESHNHPSFIEPYQGAATGVGGILRDVFTMGARPIANLNALRFGDPSLPRTQRVIDGVVRGIGGYGNCVGVPTVGGEVNFHPSYNGNPLVNAMTVGIARKDRIFLSAAAGIGNPVVYVGSKTGRDGIHGATMASAEFAQDSEEKRPTVQVGDPFTEKLLIEACLELMATDAIIAIQDMGAAGLTSSSVEMAGKGGVGLDLDLDAVPQRETGMTAYEMMLSESQERMLMVLRPDRQDVARAIFEKWELDFAVVGYLTDTGRIVVRHQGRIEADIPLAPLADQAPLYHRPTVETPKPVALGHVADPVGPATALTQLIGCPDLCSRAWIWDQYDSTVGGQTVRRPGAADAAVVKIEDHARALALTTDCTPRYCQADPEAGGAQAVAEAWRNLTATGATPLAVTDNMNFGNPEKPEIMGQFAAAIRGMSAACVALDFPVVSGNVSLYNETEGLPILPAPAIGGLGVLENAAQAVGLALAPGLDLVLIGETRGHLGQSLWLREIAGQEAGPPPPVDLVAERRNGDFVRAEILAGRVRACHDVSDGGLLVAVAEMALAGNTGVRLLPAAEGIPPHAWWFGEDQARYVLAVSDAAALLAAATAAGIPARRLGRAGDGDLTLPSGDTISLDTLRAAHERFLPTLMGR
;
A
#
# COMPACT_ATOMS: atom_id res chain seq x y z
N MET A 1 -32.63 21.21 -18.28
CA MET A 1 -33.89 20.85 -17.59
C MET A 1 -33.50 20.18 -16.28
N ALA A 2 -34.10 20.55 -15.15
CA ALA A 2 -33.85 19.85 -13.89
C ALA A 2 -34.31 18.40 -14.03
N ARG A 3 -33.42 17.43 -13.85
CA ARG A 3 -33.79 16.00 -13.86
C ARG A 3 -34.66 15.73 -12.63
N GLU A 4 -35.80 15.10 -12.83
CA GLU A 4 -36.66 14.69 -11.73
C GLU A 4 -35.93 13.63 -10.89
N VAL A 5 -35.84 13.86 -9.57
CA VAL A 5 -35.22 12.94 -8.64
C VAL A 5 -36.21 11.82 -8.33
N ASN A 6 -35.91 10.61 -8.81
CA ASN A 6 -36.72 9.42 -8.61
C ASN A 6 -35.82 8.17 -8.48
N GLN A 7 -36.44 7.01 -8.24
CA GLN A 7 -35.71 5.75 -8.08
C GLN A 7 -34.87 5.37 -9.31
N SER A 8 -35.29 5.73 -10.52
CA SER A 8 -34.51 5.47 -11.74
C SER A 8 -33.21 6.27 -11.73
N LEU A 9 -33.28 7.56 -11.41
CA LEU A 9 -32.09 8.40 -11.28
C LEU A 9 -31.18 7.94 -10.13
N ALA A 10 -31.76 7.53 -9.00
CA ALA A 10 -30.99 6.97 -7.89
C ALA A 10 -30.19 5.72 -8.30
N ARG A 11 -30.78 4.84 -9.12
CA ARG A 11 -30.09 3.67 -9.70
C ARG A 11 -28.98 4.06 -10.67
N GLU A 12 -29.19 5.08 -11.52
CA GLU A 12 -28.12 5.63 -12.36
C GLU A 12 -26.94 6.14 -11.53
N PHE A 13 -27.20 6.60 -10.30
CA PHE A 13 -26.19 7.07 -9.34
C PHE A 13 -25.61 5.92 -8.49
N GLY A 14 -25.96 4.66 -8.75
CA GLY A 14 -25.43 3.51 -8.03
C GLY A 14 -26.11 3.20 -6.69
N LEU A 15 -27.24 3.85 -6.38
CA LEU A 15 -28.04 3.52 -5.19
C LEU A 15 -29.03 2.39 -5.51
N SER A 16 -29.08 1.38 -4.66
CA SER A 16 -30.10 0.33 -4.73
C SER A 16 -31.50 0.87 -4.41
N ALA A 17 -32.52 0.07 -4.70
CA ALA A 17 -33.90 0.41 -4.35
C ALA A 17 -34.08 0.66 -2.85
N ASP A 18 -33.45 -0.19 -2.02
CA ASP A 18 -33.53 -0.12 -0.56
C ASP A 18 -32.71 1.04 -0.01
N GLU A 19 -31.55 1.31 -0.60
CA GLU A 19 -30.72 2.48 -0.27
C GLU A 19 -31.48 3.77 -0.56
N TYR A 20 -32.13 3.90 -1.73
CA TYR A 20 -32.94 5.08 -2.05
C TYR A 20 -34.16 5.23 -1.13
N ALA A 21 -34.84 4.13 -0.78
CA ALA A 21 -35.94 4.17 0.19
C ALA A 21 -35.46 4.71 1.55
N ARG A 22 -34.28 4.28 2.01
CA ARG A 22 -33.67 4.78 3.25
C ARG A 22 -33.30 6.26 3.15
N VAL A 23 -32.83 6.74 1.99
CA VAL A 23 -32.60 8.17 1.77
C VAL A 23 -33.90 8.97 1.93
N LEU A 24 -35.02 8.48 1.37
CA LEU A 24 -36.33 9.14 1.55
C LEU A 24 -36.76 9.16 3.02
N ASP A 25 -36.55 8.08 3.75
CA ASP A 25 -36.88 8.00 5.18
C ASP A 25 -36.05 8.97 6.02
N ILE A 26 -34.74 9.07 5.75
CA ILE A 26 -33.82 10.01 6.44
C ILE A 26 -34.22 11.46 6.15
N MET A 27 -34.56 11.76 4.90
CA MET A 27 -34.87 13.12 4.47
C MET A 27 -36.30 13.54 4.80
N GLY A 28 -37.23 12.60 4.93
CA GLY A 28 -38.67 12.85 5.07
C GLY A 28 -39.30 13.51 3.83
N ARG A 29 -38.57 13.58 2.72
CA ARG A 29 -38.94 14.19 1.44
C ARG A 29 -38.07 13.64 0.32
N THR A 30 -38.45 13.93 -0.93
CA THR A 30 -37.55 13.71 -2.07
C THR A 30 -36.30 14.58 -1.93
N PRO A 31 -35.09 14.03 -2.08
CA PRO A 31 -33.86 14.81 -2.06
C PRO A 31 -33.75 15.69 -3.32
N SER A 32 -32.98 16.77 -3.24
CA SER A 32 -32.54 17.54 -4.41
C SER A 32 -31.56 16.72 -5.26
N PHE A 33 -31.24 17.21 -6.46
CA PHE A 33 -30.24 16.56 -7.31
C PHE A 33 -28.85 16.52 -6.63
N THR A 34 -28.45 17.61 -5.98
CA THR A 34 -27.21 17.71 -5.21
C THR A 34 -27.21 16.76 -4.01
N GLU A 35 -28.33 16.69 -3.27
CA GLU A 35 -28.47 15.78 -2.12
C GLU A 35 -28.40 14.31 -2.53
N LEU A 36 -29.04 13.92 -3.64
CA LEU A 36 -28.94 12.56 -4.18
C LEU A 36 -27.49 12.22 -4.54
N GLY A 37 -26.76 13.16 -5.13
CA GLY A 37 -25.32 13.01 -5.41
C GLY A 37 -24.49 12.77 -4.15
N ILE A 38 -24.73 13.58 -3.12
CA ILE A 38 -24.04 13.46 -1.82
C ILE A 38 -24.31 12.09 -1.19
N PHE A 39 -25.57 11.63 -1.14
CA PHE A 39 -25.88 10.30 -0.61
C PHE A 39 -25.25 9.18 -1.44
N SER A 40 -25.33 9.28 -2.78
CA SER A 40 -24.76 8.29 -3.70
C SER A 40 -23.26 8.08 -3.46
N VAL A 41 -22.50 9.17 -3.37
CA VAL A 41 -21.05 9.07 -3.21
C VAL A 41 -20.65 8.63 -1.80
N MET A 42 -21.29 9.17 -0.76
CA MET A 42 -21.01 8.80 0.64
C MET A 42 -21.38 7.34 0.95
N TRP A 43 -22.37 6.78 0.25
CA TRP A 43 -22.80 5.38 0.42
C TRP A 43 -22.26 4.44 -0.67
N SER A 44 -21.33 4.92 -1.49
CA SER A 44 -20.53 4.07 -2.39
C SER A 44 -19.70 3.07 -1.60
N GLU A 45 -19.27 1.97 -2.22
CA GLU A 45 -18.40 1.00 -1.56
C GLU A 45 -17.07 1.67 -1.15
N HIS A 46 -16.54 2.55 -2.02
CA HIS A 46 -15.29 3.27 -1.81
C HIS A 46 -15.28 4.15 -0.55
N CYS A 47 -16.37 4.87 -0.26
CA CYS A 47 -16.42 5.75 0.92
C CYS A 47 -16.95 5.04 2.17
N SER A 48 -17.95 4.17 2.03
CA SER A 48 -18.65 3.59 3.19
C SER A 48 -18.10 2.24 3.67
N TYR A 49 -17.32 1.56 2.83
CA TYR A 49 -16.82 0.21 3.10
C TYR A 49 -17.95 -0.77 3.45
N LYS A 50 -19.13 -0.59 2.84
CA LYS A 50 -20.38 -1.26 3.26
C LYS A 50 -20.32 -2.78 3.23
N SER A 51 -19.49 -3.40 2.40
CA SER A 51 -19.30 -4.84 2.31
C SER A 51 -18.11 -5.35 3.15
N SER A 52 -17.09 -4.52 3.38
CA SER A 52 -15.83 -4.93 4.03
C SER A 52 -15.76 -4.59 5.52
N ARG A 53 -16.41 -3.50 5.98
CA ARG A 53 -16.32 -2.96 7.34
C ARG A 53 -16.71 -3.93 8.45
N VAL A 54 -17.56 -4.92 8.16
CA VAL A 54 -17.91 -5.99 9.14
C VAL A 54 -16.72 -6.92 9.43
N TRP A 55 -15.88 -7.17 8.44
CA TRP A 55 -14.74 -8.07 8.53
C TRP A 55 -13.50 -7.37 9.06
N LEU A 56 -13.24 -6.12 8.63
CA LEU A 56 -12.09 -5.32 9.06
C LEU A 56 -12.00 -5.17 10.59
N LYS A 57 -13.14 -5.21 11.30
CA LYS A 57 -13.20 -5.20 12.78
C LYS A 57 -12.49 -6.37 13.45
N GLN A 58 -12.15 -7.43 12.71
CA GLN A 58 -11.42 -8.59 13.23
C GLN A 58 -9.89 -8.38 13.27
N LEU A 59 -9.38 -7.35 12.58
CA LEU A 59 -7.96 -7.03 12.59
C LEU A 59 -7.55 -6.43 13.95
N PRO A 60 -6.40 -6.83 14.51
CA PRO A 60 -5.91 -6.25 15.76
C PRO A 60 -5.35 -4.84 15.50
N THR A 61 -5.91 -3.84 16.19
CA THR A 61 -5.57 -2.41 15.96
C THR A 61 -4.92 -1.72 17.16
N LYS A 62 -4.59 -2.48 18.21
CA LYS A 62 -4.10 -1.93 19.48
C LYS A 62 -2.76 -2.55 19.86
N ALA A 63 -1.80 -1.69 20.18
CA ALA A 63 -0.56 -2.04 20.88
C ALA A 63 -0.06 -0.81 21.68
N PRO A 64 0.88 -0.97 22.63
CA PRO A 64 1.35 0.15 23.46
C PRO A 64 1.96 1.34 22.70
N TRP A 65 2.47 1.11 21.49
CA TRP A 65 3.05 2.13 20.62
C TRP A 65 2.04 2.71 19.61
N VAL A 66 0.81 2.20 19.52
CA VAL A 66 -0.20 2.78 18.62
C VAL A 66 -0.80 4.01 19.27
N ILE A 67 -0.59 5.19 18.68
CA ILE A 67 -1.15 6.47 19.15
C ILE A 67 -2.56 6.65 18.58
N HIS A 68 -2.71 6.46 17.26
CA HIS A 68 -3.99 6.42 16.56
C HIS A 68 -4.02 5.23 15.61
N GLY A 69 -5.02 4.37 15.76
CA GLY A 69 -5.32 3.29 14.81
C GLY A 69 -6.31 3.74 13.73
N PRO A 70 -7.05 2.80 13.11
CA PRO A 70 -8.00 3.13 12.04
C PRO A 70 -9.09 4.10 12.50
N GLY A 71 -9.41 5.08 11.64
CA GLY A 71 -10.45 6.09 11.89
C GLY A 71 -10.03 7.52 11.54
N GLU A 72 -8.72 7.78 11.49
CA GLU A 72 -8.14 9.01 10.92
C GLU A 72 -7.57 8.75 9.52
N ASN A 73 -7.10 9.80 8.85
CA ASN A 73 -6.63 9.71 7.46
C ASN A 73 -5.40 8.81 7.32
N ALA A 74 -4.61 8.64 8.38
CA ALA A 74 -3.48 7.72 8.42
C ALA A 74 -3.25 7.15 9.84
N GLY A 75 -2.55 6.03 9.93
CA GLY A 75 -2.22 5.38 11.19
C GLY A 75 -1.02 6.06 11.84
N VAL A 76 -1.01 6.17 13.18
CA VAL A 76 0.03 6.89 13.94
C VAL A 76 0.65 5.98 14.99
N VAL A 77 1.96 5.79 14.91
CA VAL A 77 2.74 4.98 15.86
C VAL A 77 3.87 5.76 16.51
N ASP A 78 4.08 5.52 17.79
CA ASP A 78 5.21 6.02 18.56
C ASP A 78 6.49 5.31 18.10
N ILE A 79 7.46 6.09 17.65
CA ILE A 79 8.76 5.60 17.22
C ILE A 79 9.87 6.01 18.18
N GLY A 80 9.52 6.46 19.38
CA GLY A 80 10.42 6.91 20.45
C GLY A 80 10.91 8.36 20.28
N GLU A 81 11.69 8.84 21.26
CA GLU A 81 12.30 10.20 21.26
C GLU A 81 11.30 11.36 21.09
N GLY A 82 10.03 11.13 21.46
CA GLY A 82 8.97 12.13 21.30
C GLY A 82 8.48 12.30 19.86
N LEU A 83 8.84 11.37 18.97
CA LEU A 83 8.43 11.34 17.57
C LEU A 83 7.35 10.28 17.32
N ALA A 84 6.59 10.49 16.26
CA ALA A 84 5.62 9.53 15.73
C ALA A 84 5.85 9.36 14.22
N ALA A 85 5.64 8.12 13.74
CA ALA A 85 5.50 7.84 12.32
C ALA A 85 4.01 7.79 11.96
N ILE A 86 3.69 8.40 10.82
CA ILE A 86 2.35 8.47 10.26
C ILE A 86 2.40 7.86 8.88
N PHE A 87 1.59 6.85 8.62
CA PHE A 87 1.64 6.13 7.35
C PHE A 87 0.30 5.50 6.99
N LYS A 88 0.12 5.31 5.68
CA LYS A 88 -1.02 4.63 5.08
C LYS A 88 -0.61 4.14 3.68
N MET A 89 -1.36 3.17 3.17
CA MET A 89 -1.30 2.74 1.78
C MET A 89 -2.68 2.86 1.12
N GLU A 90 -2.73 3.43 -0.09
CA GLU A 90 -3.93 3.61 -0.90
C GLU A 90 -3.81 2.96 -2.28
N SER A 91 -4.93 2.80 -2.99
CA SER A 91 -5.00 2.16 -4.31
C SER A 91 -5.57 3.11 -5.36
N HIS A 92 -5.01 3.11 -6.57
CA HIS A 92 -5.53 3.84 -7.72
C HIS A 92 -5.68 2.96 -8.97
N ASN A 93 -6.14 1.73 -8.75
CA ASN A 93 -6.23 0.65 -9.75
C ASN A 93 -7.02 1.04 -11.01
N HIS A 94 -8.29 1.44 -10.84
CA HIS A 94 -9.19 1.74 -11.96
C HIS A 94 -8.69 2.94 -12.80
N PRO A 95 -8.34 4.10 -12.21
CA PRO A 95 -7.74 5.20 -12.95
C PRO A 95 -6.47 4.80 -13.70
N SER A 96 -5.58 4.03 -13.06
CA SER A 96 -4.31 3.58 -13.67
C SER A 96 -4.47 2.58 -14.82
N PHE A 97 -5.63 1.92 -14.95
CA PHE A 97 -5.91 1.10 -16.13
C PHE A 97 -6.31 1.95 -17.35
N ILE A 98 -7.07 3.03 -17.12
CA ILE A 98 -7.65 3.89 -18.16
C ILE A 98 -6.61 4.93 -18.61
N GLU A 99 -6.02 5.65 -17.67
CA GLU A 99 -4.95 6.63 -17.87
C GLU A 99 -3.80 6.28 -16.90
N PRO A 100 -2.85 5.43 -17.33
CA PRO A 100 -1.81 4.91 -16.43
C PRO A 100 -0.92 5.96 -15.78
N TYR A 101 -0.57 7.03 -16.50
CA TYR A 101 0.28 8.08 -15.94
C TYR A 101 -0.48 8.88 -14.90
N GLN A 102 -1.65 9.37 -15.27
CA GLN A 102 -2.42 10.25 -14.40
C GLN A 102 -3.00 9.52 -13.21
N GLY A 103 -3.51 8.29 -13.40
CA GLY A 103 -4.00 7.47 -12.30
C GLY A 103 -2.92 7.18 -11.27
N ALA A 104 -1.70 6.84 -11.70
CA ALA A 104 -0.62 6.57 -10.76
C ALA A 104 -0.10 7.84 -10.07
N ALA A 105 0.01 8.95 -10.80
CA ALA A 105 0.46 10.23 -10.27
C ALA A 105 -0.49 10.77 -9.18
N THR A 106 -1.81 10.76 -9.43
CA THR A 106 -2.81 11.19 -8.45
C THR A 106 -2.94 10.24 -7.27
N GLY A 107 -2.66 8.94 -7.47
CA GLY A 107 -2.53 7.98 -6.38
C GLY A 107 -1.41 8.36 -5.40
N VAL A 108 -0.24 8.78 -5.91
CA VAL A 108 0.87 9.29 -5.08
C VAL A 108 0.48 10.61 -4.38
N GLY A 109 -0.17 11.53 -5.09
CA GLY A 109 -0.63 12.79 -4.51
C GLY A 109 -1.62 12.61 -3.37
N GLY A 110 -2.62 11.74 -3.55
CA GLY A 110 -3.62 11.40 -2.52
C GLY A 110 -2.98 10.90 -1.22
N ILE A 111 -2.10 9.90 -1.33
CA ILE A 111 -1.49 9.31 -0.14
C ILE A 111 -0.49 10.24 0.57
N LEU A 112 0.13 11.18 -0.15
CA LEU A 112 0.91 12.25 0.47
C LEU A 112 0.02 13.13 1.34
N ARG A 113 -1.16 13.53 0.83
CA ARG A 113 -2.14 14.36 1.54
C ARG A 113 -2.65 13.72 2.82
N ASP A 114 -3.00 12.45 2.79
CA ASP A 114 -3.40 11.71 3.99
C ASP A 114 -2.38 11.86 5.13
N VAL A 115 -1.10 11.73 4.79
CA VAL A 115 0.00 11.73 5.76
C VAL A 115 0.29 13.13 6.28
N PHE A 116 0.43 14.13 5.41
CA PHE A 116 0.78 15.47 5.89
C PHE A 116 -0.37 16.22 6.55
N THR A 117 -1.62 15.85 6.24
CA THR A 117 -2.82 16.36 6.94
C THR A 117 -2.74 16.14 8.46
N MET A 118 -2.10 15.03 8.87
CA MET A 118 -1.93 14.68 10.28
C MET A 118 -0.76 15.41 10.97
N GLY A 119 -0.07 16.32 10.28
CA GLY A 119 1.10 17.03 10.82
C GLY A 119 2.46 16.42 10.47
N ALA A 120 2.46 15.37 9.65
CA ALA A 120 3.66 14.63 9.33
C ALA A 120 4.37 15.19 8.09
N ARG A 121 5.68 15.39 8.14
CA ARG A 121 6.45 15.63 6.91
C ARG A 121 6.66 14.29 6.21
N PRO A 122 6.19 14.09 4.96
CA PRO A 122 6.48 12.87 4.21
C PRO A 122 7.99 12.70 4.01
N ILE A 123 8.51 11.51 4.26
CA ILE A 123 9.93 11.19 4.14
C ILE A 123 10.23 10.03 3.18
N ALA A 124 9.21 9.24 2.84
CA ALA A 124 9.39 8.03 2.03
C ALA A 124 8.08 7.58 1.40
N ASN A 125 8.17 7.15 0.15
CA ASN A 125 7.10 6.46 -0.58
C ASN A 125 7.51 5.02 -0.92
N LEU A 126 6.54 4.13 -1.01
CA LEU A 126 6.69 2.76 -1.51
C LEU A 126 5.52 2.43 -2.44
N ASN A 127 5.69 1.50 -3.37
CA ASN A 127 4.61 1.08 -4.28
C ASN A 127 4.47 -0.43 -4.33
N ALA A 128 3.25 -0.94 -4.20
CA ALA A 128 2.92 -2.33 -4.51
C ALA A 128 2.18 -2.38 -5.84
N LEU A 129 2.85 -2.94 -6.86
CA LEU A 129 2.37 -2.94 -8.25
C LEU A 129 2.07 -4.36 -8.72
N ARG A 130 0.96 -4.53 -9.43
CA ARG A 130 0.62 -5.80 -10.11
C ARG A 130 0.21 -5.53 -11.54
N PHE A 131 0.87 -6.20 -12.47
CA PHE A 131 0.63 -6.02 -13.90
C PHE A 131 0.19 -7.33 -14.57
N GLY A 132 -0.42 -7.18 -15.73
CA GLY A 132 -0.84 -8.29 -16.59
C GLY A 132 0.34 -9.05 -17.22
N ASP A 133 0.01 -9.87 -18.21
CA ASP A 133 0.97 -10.52 -19.09
C ASP A 133 1.84 -9.46 -19.81
N PRO A 134 3.16 -9.45 -19.57
CA PRO A 134 4.09 -8.49 -20.17
C PRO A 134 4.13 -8.53 -21.71
N SER A 135 3.80 -9.67 -22.33
CA SER A 135 3.82 -9.81 -23.79
C SER A 135 2.74 -8.96 -24.49
N LEU A 136 1.73 -8.51 -23.75
CA LEU A 136 0.65 -7.71 -24.30
C LEU A 136 1.05 -6.22 -24.44
N PRO A 137 0.84 -5.60 -25.61
CA PRO A 137 1.14 -4.17 -25.81
C PRO A 137 0.43 -3.24 -24.83
N ARG A 138 -0.79 -3.58 -24.41
CA ARG A 138 -1.53 -2.80 -23.41
C ARG A 138 -0.85 -2.84 -22.05
N THR A 139 -0.40 -4.01 -21.60
CA THR A 139 0.35 -4.15 -20.34
C THR A 139 1.63 -3.31 -20.38
N GLN A 140 2.36 -3.32 -21.48
CA GLN A 140 3.56 -2.49 -21.64
C GLN A 140 3.25 -0.99 -21.51
N ARG A 141 2.15 -0.52 -22.12
CA ARG A 141 1.68 0.87 -21.98
C ARG A 141 1.29 1.21 -20.53
N VAL A 142 0.66 0.27 -19.82
CA VAL A 142 0.30 0.43 -18.41
C VAL A 142 1.55 0.53 -17.54
N ILE A 143 2.52 -0.39 -17.71
CA ILE A 143 3.80 -0.36 -16.98
C ILE A 143 4.51 0.98 -17.20
N ASP A 144 4.73 1.39 -18.45
CA ASP A 144 5.43 2.64 -18.77
C ASP A 144 4.72 3.87 -18.20
N GLY A 145 3.39 3.95 -18.34
CA GLY A 145 2.64 5.08 -17.82
C GLY A 145 2.61 5.13 -16.30
N VAL A 146 2.35 4.01 -15.61
CA VAL A 146 2.34 3.95 -14.14
C VAL A 146 3.70 4.34 -13.57
N VAL A 147 4.78 3.76 -14.09
CA VAL A 147 6.14 4.06 -13.59
C VAL A 147 6.48 5.53 -13.83
N ARG A 148 6.20 6.08 -15.02
CA ARG A 148 6.42 7.51 -15.26
C ARG A 148 5.53 8.41 -14.41
N GLY A 149 4.30 8.00 -14.11
CA GLY A 149 3.36 8.76 -13.26
C GLY A 149 3.84 8.86 -11.82
N ILE A 150 4.24 7.73 -11.23
CA ILE A 150 4.81 7.67 -9.86
C ILE A 150 6.05 8.55 -9.77
N GLY A 151 7.02 8.35 -10.69
CA GLY A 151 8.25 9.13 -10.71
C GLY A 151 7.99 10.61 -10.97
N GLY A 152 7.09 10.94 -11.91
CA GLY A 152 6.72 12.31 -12.25
C GLY A 152 6.15 13.07 -11.07
N TYR A 153 5.32 12.44 -10.24
CA TYR A 153 4.74 13.10 -9.07
C TYR A 153 5.74 13.14 -7.89
N GLY A 154 6.26 11.99 -7.47
CA GLY A 154 7.15 11.88 -6.30
C GLY A 154 8.43 12.70 -6.43
N ASN A 155 9.06 12.69 -7.61
CA ASN A 155 10.30 13.45 -7.86
C ASN A 155 10.05 14.96 -7.82
N CYS A 156 8.93 15.43 -8.38
CA CYS A 156 8.59 16.86 -8.40
C CYS A 156 8.21 17.39 -7.02
N VAL A 157 7.48 16.61 -6.21
CA VAL A 157 7.20 16.98 -4.81
C VAL A 157 8.48 16.93 -3.96
N GLY A 158 9.43 16.07 -4.32
CA GLY A 158 10.66 15.87 -3.58
C GLY A 158 10.48 14.96 -2.38
N VAL A 159 9.71 13.88 -2.54
CA VAL A 159 9.59 12.79 -1.55
C VAL A 159 10.12 11.52 -2.19
N PRO A 160 11.16 10.89 -1.61
CA PRO A 160 11.83 9.77 -2.26
C PRO A 160 10.95 8.52 -2.28
N THR A 161 10.94 7.79 -3.39
CA THR A 161 10.39 6.43 -3.43
C THR A 161 11.50 5.44 -3.12
N VAL A 162 11.42 4.82 -1.94
CA VAL A 162 12.55 4.09 -1.33
C VAL A 162 12.43 2.57 -1.42
N GLY A 163 11.28 2.06 -1.84
CA GLY A 163 11.03 0.63 -1.95
C GLY A 163 9.70 0.33 -2.65
N GLY A 164 9.33 -0.94 -2.65
CA GLY A 164 8.13 -1.42 -3.30
C GLY A 164 8.26 -2.86 -3.78
N GLU A 165 7.20 -3.37 -4.37
CA GLU A 165 7.13 -4.73 -4.92
C GLU A 165 6.39 -4.73 -6.26
N VAL A 166 6.70 -5.72 -7.11
CA VAL A 166 6.08 -5.88 -8.43
C VAL A 166 5.86 -7.36 -8.73
N ASN A 167 4.64 -7.74 -9.10
CA ASN A 167 4.36 -9.07 -9.67
C ASN A 167 3.63 -8.99 -11.00
N PHE A 168 3.71 -10.08 -11.76
CA PHE A 168 3.06 -10.22 -13.06
C PHE A 168 2.15 -11.44 -13.07
N HIS A 169 0.92 -11.26 -13.52
CA HIS A 169 -0.01 -12.37 -13.73
C HIS A 169 -1.10 -12.01 -14.75
N PRO A 170 -1.49 -12.92 -15.65
CA PRO A 170 -2.54 -12.64 -16.65
C PRO A 170 -3.89 -12.19 -16.06
N SER A 171 -4.22 -12.55 -14.82
CA SER A 171 -5.44 -12.08 -14.14
C SER A 171 -5.51 -10.55 -13.98
N TYR A 172 -4.37 -9.85 -14.07
CA TYR A 172 -4.31 -8.39 -14.00
C TYR A 172 -4.35 -7.71 -15.38
N ASN A 173 -4.55 -8.45 -16.48
CA ASN A 173 -4.60 -7.90 -17.85
C ASN A 173 -5.63 -6.78 -18.01
N GLY A 174 -6.77 -6.91 -17.33
CA GLY A 174 -7.85 -5.94 -17.34
C GLY A 174 -7.91 -5.02 -16.12
N ASN A 175 -7.11 -5.30 -15.08
CA ASN A 175 -7.11 -4.63 -13.78
C ASN A 175 -5.71 -4.68 -13.17
N PRO A 176 -4.80 -3.77 -13.55
CA PRO A 176 -3.55 -3.60 -12.82
C PRO A 176 -3.83 -3.09 -11.41
N LEU A 177 -2.98 -3.47 -10.46
CA LEU A 177 -2.99 -2.88 -9.12
C LEU A 177 -1.88 -1.85 -9.00
N VAL A 178 -2.25 -0.66 -8.55
CA VAL A 178 -1.33 0.47 -8.34
C VAL A 178 -1.59 1.01 -6.95
N ASN A 179 -0.82 0.50 -6.00
CA ASN A 179 -0.96 0.84 -4.59
C ASN A 179 0.25 1.68 -4.17
N ALA A 180 0.00 2.83 -3.56
CA ALA A 180 1.02 3.77 -3.11
C ALA A 180 0.96 3.89 -1.57
N MET A 181 2.11 3.80 -0.92
CA MET A 181 2.29 3.97 0.51
C MET A 181 3.16 5.18 0.77
N THR A 182 2.79 6.01 1.74
CA THR A 182 3.60 7.13 2.22
C THR A 182 3.85 6.98 3.71
N VAL A 183 5.06 7.35 4.13
CA VAL A 183 5.46 7.46 5.52
C VAL A 183 5.95 8.87 5.80
N GLY A 184 5.44 9.49 6.85
CA GLY A 184 5.88 10.77 7.35
C GLY A 184 6.22 10.74 8.83
N ILE A 185 6.92 11.76 9.29
CA ILE A 185 7.32 11.92 10.70
C ILE A 185 6.75 13.22 11.25
N ALA A 186 6.21 13.15 12.47
CA ALA A 186 5.79 14.30 13.26
C ALA A 186 6.27 14.19 14.70
N ARG A 187 6.19 15.29 15.44
CA ARG A 187 6.27 15.23 16.90
C ARG A 187 5.01 14.61 17.48
N LYS A 188 5.16 13.76 18.49
CA LYS A 188 4.07 13.06 19.16
C LYS A 188 3.03 14.01 19.79
N ASP A 189 3.43 15.22 20.18
CA ASP A 189 2.57 16.24 20.76
C ASP A 189 1.99 17.24 19.72
N ARG A 190 2.20 16.97 18.42
CA ARG A 190 1.76 17.82 17.29
C ARG A 190 1.10 16.99 16.18
N ILE A 191 0.25 16.05 16.59
CA ILE A 191 -0.62 15.30 15.68
C ILE A 191 -1.93 16.06 15.51
N PHE A 192 -2.31 16.28 14.26
CA PHE A 192 -3.54 16.98 13.90
C PHE A 192 -4.62 15.96 13.54
N LEU A 193 -5.86 16.23 13.94
CA LEU A 193 -7.01 15.36 13.74
C LEU A 193 -8.10 16.12 12.97
N SER A 194 -9.07 15.40 12.41
CA SER A 194 -10.10 16.01 11.57
C SER A 194 -11.43 16.32 12.26
N ALA A 195 -11.56 16.03 13.56
CA ALA A 195 -12.77 16.35 14.32
C ALA A 195 -12.96 17.87 14.51
N ALA A 196 -13.94 18.45 13.81
CA ALA A 196 -14.28 19.86 13.95
C ALA A 196 -14.82 20.22 15.34
N ALA A 197 -14.49 21.42 15.83
CA ALA A 197 -15.00 21.93 17.09
C ALA A 197 -15.17 23.45 17.07
N GLY A 198 -16.08 23.93 17.93
CA GLY A 198 -16.35 25.36 18.14
C GLY A 198 -17.34 25.96 17.14
N ILE A 199 -18.58 26.10 17.58
CA ILE A 199 -19.67 26.70 16.77
C ILE A 199 -19.30 28.12 16.35
N GLY A 200 -19.58 28.46 15.09
CA GLY A 200 -19.24 29.74 14.48
C GLY A 200 -17.81 29.85 13.97
N ASN A 201 -16.97 28.81 14.14
CA ASN A 201 -15.63 28.83 13.58
C ASN A 201 -15.67 28.76 12.04
N PRO A 202 -14.78 29.48 11.34
CA PRO A 202 -14.69 29.48 9.89
C PRO A 202 -14.25 28.12 9.36
N VAL A 203 -14.90 27.70 8.28
CA VAL A 203 -14.53 26.58 7.44
C VAL A 203 -13.83 27.16 6.21
N VAL A 204 -12.59 26.74 5.98
CA VAL A 204 -11.67 27.36 5.05
C VAL A 204 -11.20 26.34 4.03
N TYR A 205 -11.32 26.71 2.78
CA TYR A 205 -10.77 26.02 1.63
C TYR A 205 -9.40 26.59 1.29
N VAL A 206 -8.43 25.71 1.05
CA VAL A 206 -7.12 26.09 0.54
C VAL A 206 -6.60 25.14 -0.54
N GLY A 207 -5.68 25.62 -1.37
CA GLY A 207 -5.04 24.84 -2.41
C GLY A 207 -5.51 25.19 -3.83
N SER A 208 -5.53 24.21 -4.72
CA SER A 208 -5.94 24.35 -6.12
C SER A 208 -7.40 24.76 -6.28
N LYS A 209 -7.77 25.31 -7.45
CA LYS A 209 -9.16 25.67 -7.77
C LYS A 209 -9.99 24.45 -8.18
N THR A 210 -11.26 24.43 -7.78
CA THR A 210 -12.21 23.37 -8.11
C THR A 210 -12.62 23.44 -9.59
N GLY A 211 -12.54 22.31 -10.29
CA GLY A 211 -12.96 22.12 -11.69
C GLY A 211 -13.87 20.89 -11.85
N ARG A 212 -14.28 20.56 -13.07
CA ARG A 212 -15.13 19.38 -13.37
C ARG A 212 -14.32 18.08 -13.45
N ASP A 213 -13.45 17.85 -12.47
CA ASP A 213 -12.54 16.72 -12.44
C ASP A 213 -13.13 15.56 -11.63
N GLY A 214 -13.08 14.33 -12.18
CA GLY A 214 -13.42 13.12 -11.43
C GLY A 214 -14.84 13.03 -10.87
N ILE A 215 -15.79 13.82 -11.37
CA ILE A 215 -17.19 13.74 -10.94
C ILE A 215 -17.69 12.32 -11.28
N HIS A 216 -18.07 11.56 -10.25
CA HIS A 216 -18.38 10.11 -10.27
C HIS A 216 -17.20 9.12 -10.15
N GLY A 217 -15.99 9.58 -9.83
CA GLY A 217 -14.80 8.72 -9.64
C GLY A 217 -15.01 7.62 -8.60
N ALA A 218 -15.45 7.97 -7.40
CA ALA A 218 -15.74 7.00 -6.32
C ALA A 218 -16.83 5.97 -6.68
N THR A 219 -17.88 6.38 -7.40
CA THR A 219 -18.93 5.47 -7.88
C THR A 219 -18.38 4.55 -8.97
N MET A 220 -17.54 5.06 -9.87
CA MET A 220 -16.89 4.26 -10.89
C MET A 220 -15.94 3.20 -10.31
N ALA A 221 -15.18 3.54 -9.27
CA ALA A 221 -14.32 2.59 -8.55
C ALA A 221 -15.11 1.52 -7.75
N SER A 222 -16.44 1.64 -7.69
CA SER A 222 -17.35 0.70 -7.03
C SER A 222 -18.11 -0.19 -8.02
N ALA A 223 -17.66 -0.31 -9.27
CA ALA A 223 -18.31 -1.08 -10.33
C ALA A 223 -17.29 -1.79 -11.25
N GLU A 224 -17.69 -2.92 -11.85
CA GLU A 224 -16.85 -3.73 -12.76
C GLU A 224 -16.56 -3.01 -14.10
N PHE A 225 -15.45 -3.40 -14.76
CA PHE A 225 -15.12 -2.90 -16.10
C PHE A 225 -15.98 -3.54 -17.21
N ALA A 226 -16.46 -2.69 -18.13
CA ALA A 226 -17.10 -3.06 -19.39
C ALA A 226 -16.20 -2.74 -20.61
N GLN A 227 -16.57 -3.26 -21.79
CA GLN A 227 -15.80 -3.20 -23.04
C GLN A 227 -15.47 -1.77 -23.52
N ASP A 228 -16.23 -0.77 -23.09
CA ASP A 228 -16.21 0.66 -23.47
C ASP A 228 -15.52 1.57 -22.43
N SER A 229 -14.75 1.00 -21.50
CA SER A 229 -14.01 1.71 -20.46
C SER A 229 -13.10 2.87 -20.94
N GLU A 230 -12.66 2.88 -22.20
CA GLU A 230 -11.84 3.97 -22.76
C GLU A 230 -12.60 5.30 -22.90
N GLU A 231 -13.92 5.27 -23.05
CA GLU A 231 -14.76 6.48 -23.15
C GLU A 231 -14.75 7.31 -21.84
N LYS A 232 -14.34 6.68 -20.74
CA LYS A 232 -14.21 7.30 -19.41
C LYS A 232 -12.86 8.01 -19.20
N ARG A 233 -11.92 7.98 -20.15
CA ARG A 233 -10.62 8.66 -20.00
C ARG A 233 -10.70 10.14 -19.57
N PRO A 234 -11.65 10.97 -20.04
CA PRO A 234 -11.75 12.37 -19.61
C PRO A 234 -12.09 12.55 -18.11
N THR A 235 -12.55 11.51 -17.41
CA THR A 235 -12.86 11.59 -15.99
C THR A 235 -11.65 11.34 -15.10
N VAL A 236 -10.52 10.86 -15.65
CA VAL A 236 -9.29 10.67 -14.87
C VAL A 236 -8.66 12.03 -14.58
N GLN A 237 -8.48 12.31 -13.29
CA GLN A 237 -7.93 13.58 -12.80
C GLN A 237 -6.47 13.75 -13.21
N VAL A 238 -6.05 15.00 -13.35
CA VAL A 238 -4.64 15.36 -13.55
C VAL A 238 -4.12 15.96 -12.25
N GLY A 239 -3.03 15.40 -11.72
CA GLY A 239 -2.37 15.93 -10.53
C GLY A 239 -1.33 17.00 -10.87
N ASP A 240 -1.15 17.97 -9.98
CA ASP A 240 -0.11 19.00 -10.05
C ASP A 240 0.86 18.88 -8.86
N PRO A 241 1.97 18.13 -9.01
CA PRO A 241 2.92 17.92 -7.92
C PRO A 241 3.62 19.20 -7.46
N PHE A 242 3.67 20.26 -8.29
CA PHE A 242 4.28 21.52 -7.89
C PHE A 242 3.38 22.26 -6.91
N THR A 243 2.08 22.29 -7.17
CA THR A 243 1.09 22.85 -6.24
C THR A 243 1.02 22.03 -4.96
N GLU A 244 1.08 20.70 -5.04
CA GLU A 244 1.13 19.82 -3.86
C GLU A 244 2.33 20.12 -2.97
N LYS A 245 3.51 20.39 -3.56
CA LYS A 245 4.69 20.81 -2.79
C LYS A 245 4.45 22.12 -2.03
N LEU A 246 3.87 23.12 -2.69
CA LEU A 246 3.52 24.39 -2.03
C LEU A 246 2.52 24.15 -0.90
N LEU A 247 1.52 23.28 -1.12
CA LEU A 247 0.50 22.93 -0.15
C LEU A 247 1.08 22.24 1.08
N ILE A 248 2.02 21.30 0.91
CA ILE A 248 2.76 20.65 2.00
C ILE A 248 3.47 21.70 2.85
N GLU A 249 4.25 22.59 2.24
CA GLU A 249 5.02 23.57 3.01
C GLU A 249 4.11 24.60 3.71
N ALA A 250 3.04 25.05 3.06
CA ALA A 250 2.06 25.95 3.67
C ALA A 250 1.34 25.30 4.86
N CYS A 251 0.92 24.03 4.72
CA CYS A 251 0.26 23.29 5.81
C CYS A 251 1.21 23.08 6.99
N LEU A 252 2.44 22.64 6.74
CA LEU A 252 3.44 22.44 7.80
C LEU A 252 3.83 23.75 8.49
N GLU A 253 3.91 24.86 7.76
CA GLU A 253 4.12 26.20 8.34
C GLU A 253 2.94 26.62 9.23
N LEU A 254 1.70 26.39 8.79
CA LEU A 254 0.51 26.68 9.59
C LEU A 254 0.42 25.79 10.84
N MET A 255 0.77 24.51 10.73
CA MET A 255 0.79 23.54 11.83
C MET A 255 1.83 23.87 12.90
N ALA A 256 2.86 24.66 12.57
CA ALA A 256 3.78 25.20 13.57
C ALA A 256 3.14 26.28 14.47
N THR A 257 1.94 26.77 14.12
CA THR A 257 1.17 27.76 14.89
C THR A 257 0.14 27.09 15.82
N ASP A 258 -0.82 27.87 16.33
CA ASP A 258 -1.99 27.41 17.09
C ASP A 258 -3.32 27.65 16.34
N ALA A 259 -3.28 27.89 15.02
CA ALA A 259 -4.42 28.35 14.23
C ALA A 259 -5.43 27.25 13.86
N ILE A 260 -4.98 26.01 13.70
CA ILE A 260 -5.80 24.89 13.21
C ILE A 260 -6.59 24.27 14.36
N ILE A 261 -7.88 24.08 14.15
CA ILE A 261 -8.75 23.28 15.02
C ILE A 261 -8.94 21.89 14.43
N ALA A 262 -9.23 21.83 13.13
CA ALA A 262 -9.35 20.60 12.36
C ALA A 262 -8.83 20.83 10.94
N ILE A 263 -8.35 19.77 10.31
CA ILE A 263 -7.86 19.76 8.94
C ILE A 263 -8.23 18.42 8.29
N GLN A 264 -8.61 18.45 7.02
CA GLN A 264 -8.96 17.27 6.24
C GLN A 264 -8.48 17.48 4.80
N ASP A 265 -7.95 16.43 4.19
CA ASP A 265 -7.66 16.41 2.76
C ASP A 265 -8.96 16.29 1.95
N MET A 266 -8.89 16.71 0.68
CA MET A 266 -10.02 16.60 -0.24
C MET A 266 -9.68 15.61 -1.37
N GLY A 267 -9.92 14.32 -1.10
CA GLY A 267 -9.78 13.22 -2.06
C GLY A 267 -11.09 12.84 -2.77
N ALA A 268 -11.44 11.55 -2.71
CA ALA A 268 -12.67 11.01 -3.27
C ALA A 268 -13.90 11.73 -2.71
N ALA A 269 -14.87 12.06 -3.57
CA ALA A 269 -16.02 12.92 -3.24
C ALA A 269 -15.71 14.37 -2.82
N GLY A 270 -14.44 14.81 -2.83
CA GLY A 270 -14.03 16.20 -2.66
C GLY A 270 -14.61 16.91 -1.44
N LEU A 271 -15.33 18.03 -1.68
CA LEU A 271 -15.95 18.82 -0.61
C LEU A 271 -16.98 18.01 0.18
N THR A 272 -17.65 17.04 -0.46
CA THR A 272 -18.69 16.24 0.19
C THR A 272 -18.11 15.40 1.33
N SER A 273 -17.17 14.50 1.04
CA SER A 273 -16.56 13.63 2.05
C SER A 273 -15.88 14.44 3.14
N SER A 274 -15.02 15.37 2.73
CA SER A 274 -14.19 16.17 3.64
C SER A 274 -15.03 16.94 4.65
N SER A 275 -16.10 17.60 4.18
CA SER A 275 -16.98 18.38 5.06
C SER A 275 -17.86 17.49 5.95
N VAL A 276 -18.42 16.42 5.40
CA VAL A 276 -19.29 15.49 6.14
C VAL A 276 -18.51 14.74 7.22
N GLU A 277 -17.32 14.23 6.92
CA GLU A 277 -16.47 13.52 7.87
C GLU A 277 -15.98 14.44 8.99
N MET A 278 -15.47 15.62 8.62
CA MET A 278 -14.96 16.62 9.56
C MET A 278 -16.04 17.04 10.58
N ALA A 279 -17.26 17.35 10.10
CA ALA A 279 -18.36 17.74 10.97
C ALA A 279 -18.98 16.56 11.72
N GLY A 280 -19.08 15.40 11.08
CA GLY A 280 -19.59 14.16 11.69
C GLY A 280 -18.75 13.71 12.88
N LYS A 281 -17.41 13.66 12.73
CA LYS A 281 -16.48 13.36 13.83
C LYS A 281 -16.57 14.38 14.97
N GLY A 282 -16.83 15.64 14.65
CA GLY A 282 -17.00 16.73 15.61
C GLY A 282 -18.36 16.77 16.30
N GLY A 283 -19.37 16.07 15.78
CA GLY A 283 -20.76 16.18 16.26
C GLY A 283 -21.38 17.56 16.03
N VAL A 284 -20.95 18.28 14.97
CA VAL A 284 -21.40 19.64 14.64
C VAL A 284 -22.10 19.69 13.27
N GLY A 285 -22.77 20.80 12.98
CA GLY A 285 -23.31 21.14 11.65
C GLY A 285 -22.38 22.03 10.84
N LEU A 286 -22.75 22.28 9.58
CA LEU A 286 -22.03 23.10 8.61
C LEU A 286 -23.01 23.94 7.77
N ASP A 287 -22.71 25.23 7.57
CA ASP A 287 -23.33 26.06 6.53
C ASP A 287 -22.24 26.45 5.54
N LEU A 288 -22.33 25.96 4.30
CA LEU A 288 -21.37 26.16 3.22
C LEU A 288 -21.96 27.09 2.15
N ASP A 289 -21.17 28.06 1.73
CA ASP A 289 -21.46 28.96 0.61
C ASP A 289 -20.54 28.62 -0.57
N LEU A 290 -21.11 28.00 -1.59
CA LEU A 290 -20.38 27.61 -2.80
C LEU A 290 -20.00 28.80 -3.67
N ASP A 291 -20.63 29.97 -3.50
CA ASP A 291 -20.22 31.19 -4.21
C ASP A 291 -18.81 31.66 -3.78
N ALA A 292 -18.34 31.22 -2.61
CA ALA A 292 -17.00 31.49 -2.09
C ALA A 292 -15.94 30.45 -2.50
N VAL A 293 -16.33 29.31 -3.08
CA VAL A 293 -15.39 28.25 -3.47
C VAL A 293 -14.55 28.71 -4.68
N PRO A 294 -13.20 28.65 -4.60
CA PRO A 294 -12.34 28.94 -5.75
C PRO A 294 -12.59 27.98 -6.92
N GLN A 295 -12.90 28.53 -8.09
CA GLN A 295 -13.29 27.76 -9.28
C GLN A 295 -12.34 28.01 -10.45
N ARG A 296 -12.01 26.95 -11.18
CA ARG A 296 -11.24 27.02 -12.44
C ARG A 296 -12.14 27.21 -13.65
N GLU A 297 -13.37 26.70 -13.57
CA GLU A 297 -14.37 26.74 -14.63
C GLU A 297 -15.57 27.60 -14.24
N THR A 298 -16.14 28.32 -15.19
CA THR A 298 -17.34 29.14 -14.94
C THR A 298 -18.62 28.30 -15.02
N GLY A 299 -19.65 28.74 -14.29
CA GLY A 299 -20.98 28.14 -14.36
C GLY A 299 -21.04 26.71 -13.81
N MET A 300 -20.17 26.35 -12.87
CA MET A 300 -20.29 25.08 -12.16
C MET A 300 -21.56 25.07 -11.31
N THR A 301 -22.24 23.94 -11.29
CA THR A 301 -23.41 23.69 -10.45
C THR A 301 -22.99 23.30 -9.04
N ALA A 302 -23.92 23.39 -8.08
CA ALA A 302 -23.66 22.93 -6.71
C ALA A 302 -23.30 21.44 -6.66
N TYR A 303 -23.95 20.63 -7.50
CA TYR A 303 -23.61 19.22 -7.69
C TYR A 303 -22.16 19.03 -8.14
N GLU A 304 -21.73 19.74 -9.19
CA GLU A 304 -20.36 19.60 -9.72
C GLU A 304 -19.31 20.07 -8.72
N MET A 305 -19.54 21.16 -7.98
CA MET A 305 -18.59 21.65 -6.98
C MET A 305 -18.47 20.71 -5.76
N MET A 306 -19.60 20.18 -5.28
CA MET A 306 -19.61 19.29 -4.12
C MET A 306 -18.96 17.93 -4.41
N LEU A 307 -19.12 17.40 -5.63
CA LEU A 307 -18.61 16.08 -6.02
C LEU A 307 -17.31 16.11 -6.83
N SER A 308 -16.76 17.30 -7.10
CA SER A 308 -15.48 17.43 -7.81
C SER A 308 -14.35 16.82 -7.00
N GLU A 309 -13.52 16.01 -7.67
CA GLU A 309 -12.32 15.36 -7.14
C GLU A 309 -11.05 16.02 -7.69
N SER A 310 -11.10 17.34 -7.99
CA SER A 310 -9.90 18.13 -8.29
C SER A 310 -8.83 17.92 -7.21
N GLN A 311 -7.57 17.84 -7.61
CA GLN A 311 -6.45 17.46 -6.75
C GLN A 311 -5.87 18.68 -6.00
N GLU A 312 -4.94 18.42 -5.06
CA GLU A 312 -4.21 19.45 -4.28
C GLU A 312 -5.10 20.44 -3.52
N ARG A 313 -6.11 19.93 -2.78
CA ARG A 313 -7.05 20.75 -2.01
C ARG A 313 -7.18 20.25 -0.57
N MET A 314 -7.40 21.19 0.35
CA MET A 314 -7.62 20.91 1.78
C MET A 314 -8.81 21.71 2.30
N LEU A 315 -9.48 21.14 3.30
CA LEU A 315 -10.50 21.80 4.10
C LEU A 315 -10.00 21.96 5.54
N MET A 316 -10.20 23.13 6.14
CA MET A 316 -9.73 23.44 7.50
C MET A 316 -10.80 24.12 8.33
N VAL A 317 -10.83 23.84 9.63
CA VAL A 317 -11.48 24.70 10.62
C VAL A 317 -10.39 25.48 11.34
N LEU A 318 -10.48 26.81 11.27
CA LEU A 318 -9.50 27.69 11.90
C LEU A 318 -10.08 28.38 13.13
N ARG A 319 -9.20 28.77 14.04
CA ARG A 319 -9.58 29.71 15.08
C ARG A 319 -9.94 31.06 14.47
N PRO A 320 -11.05 31.71 14.88
CA PRO A 320 -11.50 32.96 14.29
C PRO A 320 -10.47 34.09 14.37
N ASP A 321 -9.70 34.15 15.46
CA ASP A 321 -8.65 35.16 15.72
C ASP A 321 -7.34 34.91 14.95
N ARG A 322 -7.25 33.81 14.19
CA ARG A 322 -6.05 33.40 13.44
C ARG A 322 -6.23 33.38 11.93
N GLN A 323 -7.39 33.76 11.41
CA GLN A 323 -7.68 33.73 9.97
C GLN A 323 -6.67 34.52 9.13
N ASP A 324 -6.29 35.72 9.58
CA ASP A 324 -5.33 36.57 8.85
C ASP A 324 -3.92 35.97 8.83
N VAL A 325 -3.53 35.27 9.90
CA VAL A 325 -2.26 34.54 9.97
C VAL A 325 -2.26 33.41 8.95
N ALA A 326 -3.33 32.61 8.92
CA ALA A 326 -3.46 31.51 7.96
C ALA A 326 -3.49 32.02 6.52
N ARG A 327 -4.28 33.05 6.24
CA ARG A 327 -4.34 33.71 4.92
C ARG A 327 -2.95 34.15 4.46
N ALA A 328 -2.21 34.86 5.32
CA ALA A 328 -0.88 35.34 4.97
C ALA A 328 0.10 34.19 4.65
N ILE A 329 -0.02 33.04 5.33
CA ILE A 329 0.80 31.86 5.05
C ILE A 329 0.44 31.28 3.67
N PHE A 330 -0.83 31.04 3.38
CA PHE A 330 -1.23 30.47 2.08
C PHE A 330 -0.94 31.42 0.91
N GLU A 331 -1.15 32.72 1.07
CA GLU A 331 -0.80 33.72 0.05
C GLU A 331 0.72 33.81 -0.19
N LYS A 332 1.55 33.66 0.87
CA LYS A 332 3.01 33.57 0.74
C LYS A 332 3.45 32.40 -0.13
N TRP A 333 2.74 31.27 -0.06
CA TRP A 333 2.99 30.08 -0.86
C TRP A 333 2.21 30.06 -2.18
N GLU A 334 1.59 31.18 -2.57
CA GLU A 334 0.84 31.34 -3.82
C GLU A 334 -0.37 30.40 -3.97
N LEU A 335 -1.01 30.03 -2.84
CA LEU A 335 -2.19 29.16 -2.80
C LEU A 335 -3.47 29.97 -2.56
N ASP A 336 -4.58 29.53 -3.16
CA ASP A 336 -5.88 30.14 -2.91
C ASP A 336 -6.32 29.90 -1.45
N PHE A 337 -6.99 30.90 -0.87
CA PHE A 337 -7.55 30.86 0.48
C PHE A 337 -8.97 31.46 0.47
N ALA A 338 -9.96 30.67 0.85
CA ALA A 338 -11.35 31.11 0.90
C ALA A 338 -12.07 30.60 2.16
N VAL A 339 -12.77 31.49 2.85
CA VAL A 339 -13.72 31.09 3.89
C VAL A 339 -15.00 30.67 3.17
N VAL A 340 -15.28 29.36 3.15
CA VAL A 340 -16.39 28.76 2.39
C VAL A 340 -17.58 28.42 3.27
N GLY A 341 -17.50 28.65 4.58
CA GLY A 341 -18.60 28.36 5.47
C GLY A 341 -18.26 28.52 6.94
N TYR A 342 -19.18 28.07 7.79
CA TYR A 342 -19.04 28.13 9.25
C TYR A 342 -19.64 26.89 9.93
N LEU A 343 -19.07 26.51 11.07
CA LEU A 343 -19.63 25.46 11.92
C LEU A 343 -20.93 25.92 12.58
N THR A 344 -21.93 25.05 12.65
CA THR A 344 -23.25 25.33 13.23
C THR A 344 -23.63 24.29 14.29
N ASP A 345 -24.60 24.60 15.14
CA ASP A 345 -25.15 23.70 16.16
C ASP A 345 -26.35 22.88 15.66
N THR A 346 -26.66 22.97 14.37
CA THR A 346 -27.88 22.39 13.78
C THR A 346 -27.80 20.86 13.62
N GLY A 347 -26.59 20.29 13.57
CA GLY A 347 -26.35 18.89 13.20
C GLY A 347 -26.65 18.58 11.73
N ARG A 348 -26.69 19.60 10.87
CA ARG A 348 -27.02 19.51 9.45
C ARG A 348 -25.91 20.11 8.60
N ILE A 349 -25.77 19.62 7.37
CA ILE A 349 -24.99 20.28 6.33
C ILE A 349 -25.96 21.03 5.41
N VAL A 350 -25.84 22.35 5.41
CA VAL A 350 -26.59 23.26 4.54
C VAL A 350 -25.62 23.79 3.50
N VAL A 351 -25.95 23.61 2.23
CA VAL A 351 -25.13 24.05 1.09
C VAL A 351 -25.92 25.08 0.29
N ARG A 352 -25.35 26.27 0.15
CA ARG A 352 -25.94 27.39 -0.58
C ARG A 352 -25.14 27.69 -1.84
N HIS A 353 -25.85 28.07 -2.89
CA HIS A 353 -25.23 28.53 -4.14
C HIS A 353 -26.18 29.52 -4.82
N GLN A 354 -25.69 30.71 -5.16
CA GLN A 354 -26.46 31.77 -5.81
C GLN A 354 -27.74 32.11 -5.06
N GLY A 355 -27.65 32.20 -3.73
CA GLY A 355 -28.76 32.52 -2.83
C GLY A 355 -29.82 31.42 -2.66
N ARG A 356 -29.61 30.21 -3.19
CA ARG A 356 -30.52 29.06 -3.06
C ARG A 356 -29.90 27.98 -2.17
N ILE A 357 -30.72 27.29 -1.38
CA ILE A 357 -30.30 26.09 -0.65
C ILE A 357 -30.35 24.92 -1.62
N GLU A 358 -29.18 24.38 -1.96
CA GLU A 358 -29.03 23.28 -2.91
C GLU A 358 -28.95 21.93 -2.19
N ALA A 359 -28.52 21.91 -0.93
CA ALA A 359 -28.60 20.74 -0.06
C ALA A 359 -28.86 21.15 1.40
N ASP A 360 -29.66 20.36 2.10
CA ASP A 360 -29.96 20.48 3.52
C ASP A 360 -30.15 19.06 4.11
N ILE A 361 -29.05 18.46 4.57
CA ILE A 361 -28.99 17.04 4.94
C ILE A 361 -28.66 16.89 6.44
N PRO A 362 -29.38 16.03 7.19
CA PRO A 362 -28.95 15.61 8.53
C PRO A 362 -27.61 14.87 8.47
N LEU A 363 -26.59 15.33 9.19
CA LEU A 363 -25.23 14.78 9.08
C LEU A 363 -25.07 13.38 9.70
N ALA A 364 -25.54 13.18 10.93
CA ALA A 364 -25.35 11.89 11.62
C ALA A 364 -25.96 10.71 10.84
N PRO A 365 -27.20 10.78 10.31
CA PRO A 365 -27.73 9.74 9.43
C PRO A 365 -26.91 9.54 8.14
N LEU A 366 -26.38 10.60 7.53
CA LEU A 366 -25.59 10.47 6.29
C LEU A 366 -24.36 9.57 6.49
N ALA A 367 -23.69 9.68 7.65
CA ALA A 367 -22.53 8.86 8.00
C ALA A 367 -22.91 7.50 8.63
N ASP A 368 -23.75 7.52 9.68
CA ASP A 368 -24.01 6.35 10.51
C ASP A 368 -24.97 5.34 9.87
N GLN A 369 -25.81 5.82 8.96
CA GLN A 369 -26.82 5.00 8.29
C GLN A 369 -26.42 4.53 6.89
N ALA A 370 -25.15 4.74 6.50
CA ALA A 370 -24.61 4.02 5.36
C ALA A 370 -24.82 2.50 5.56
N PRO A 371 -25.27 1.76 4.53
CA PRO A 371 -25.52 0.33 4.64
C PRO A 371 -24.32 -0.44 5.22
N LEU A 372 -24.62 -1.51 5.93
CA LEU A 372 -23.61 -2.45 6.41
C LEU A 372 -24.08 -3.86 6.05
N TYR A 373 -23.46 -4.43 5.02
CA TYR A 373 -23.86 -5.71 4.48
C TYR A 373 -23.10 -6.85 5.14
N HIS A 374 -23.85 -7.87 5.55
CA HIS A 374 -23.32 -9.21 5.77
C HIS A 374 -23.51 -10.00 4.47
N ARG A 375 -22.66 -9.72 3.49
CA ARG A 375 -22.65 -10.41 2.21
C ARG A 375 -22.50 -11.93 2.44
N PRO A 376 -23.20 -12.80 1.69
CA PRO A 376 -23.00 -14.24 1.79
C PRO A 376 -21.54 -14.62 1.48
N THR A 377 -21.04 -15.67 2.12
CA THR A 377 -19.67 -16.17 1.92
C THR A 377 -19.68 -17.66 1.63
N VAL A 378 -18.78 -18.11 0.77
CA VAL A 378 -18.47 -19.53 0.56
C VAL A 378 -16.98 -19.74 0.80
N GLU A 379 -16.62 -20.80 1.53
CA GLU A 379 -15.22 -21.10 1.82
C GLU A 379 -14.48 -21.57 0.58
N THR A 380 -13.27 -21.04 0.37
CA THR A 380 -12.37 -21.51 -0.69
C THR A 380 -11.95 -22.95 -0.39
N PRO A 381 -12.21 -23.92 -1.30
CA PRO A 381 -11.80 -25.30 -1.10
C PRO A 381 -10.28 -25.40 -0.96
N LYS A 382 -9.81 -26.16 0.05
CA LYS A 382 -8.38 -26.37 0.24
C LYS A 382 -7.79 -27.13 -0.96
N PRO A 383 -6.67 -26.66 -1.53
CA PRO A 383 -6.06 -27.29 -2.69
C PRO A 383 -5.50 -28.67 -2.33
N VAL A 384 -5.52 -29.58 -3.31
CA VAL A 384 -4.95 -30.92 -3.16
C VAL A 384 -3.43 -30.81 -3.00
N ALA A 385 -2.85 -31.62 -2.11
CA ALA A 385 -1.40 -31.68 -1.93
C ALA A 385 -0.69 -31.97 -3.26
N LEU A 386 0.41 -31.26 -3.50
CA LEU A 386 1.23 -31.46 -4.70
C LEU A 386 1.89 -32.85 -4.64
N GLY A 387 1.79 -33.61 -5.73
CA GLY A 387 2.50 -34.87 -5.90
C GLY A 387 3.99 -34.68 -6.20
N HIS A 388 4.65 -35.76 -6.62
CA HIS A 388 6.02 -35.67 -7.13
C HIS A 388 6.04 -34.89 -8.45
N VAL A 389 6.91 -33.88 -8.53
CA VAL A 389 7.19 -33.14 -9.76
C VAL A 389 8.63 -33.40 -10.16
N ALA A 390 8.84 -33.79 -11.42
CA ALA A 390 10.19 -34.01 -11.94
C ALA A 390 10.87 -32.66 -12.24
N ASP A 391 12.19 -32.62 -12.09
CA ASP A 391 13.01 -31.48 -12.52
C ASP A 391 13.40 -31.65 -14.00
N PRO A 392 12.87 -30.81 -14.92
CA PRO A 392 13.11 -30.99 -16.35
C PRO A 392 14.46 -30.45 -16.82
N VAL A 393 15.09 -29.54 -16.06
CA VAL A 393 16.23 -28.73 -16.57
C VAL A 393 17.44 -28.68 -15.64
N GLY A 394 17.29 -29.10 -14.38
CA GLY A 394 18.33 -29.06 -13.37
C GLY A 394 18.46 -27.69 -12.67
N PRO A 395 19.05 -27.63 -11.46
CA PRO A 395 19.11 -26.39 -10.69
C PRO A 395 19.85 -25.23 -11.35
N ALA A 396 20.92 -25.49 -12.10
CA ALA A 396 21.68 -24.41 -12.73
C ALA A 396 20.88 -23.67 -13.81
N THR A 397 20.21 -24.44 -14.68
CA THR A 397 19.33 -23.89 -15.72
C THR A 397 18.11 -23.23 -15.10
N ALA A 398 17.49 -23.87 -14.12
CA ALA A 398 16.31 -23.34 -13.42
C ALA A 398 16.60 -21.99 -12.77
N LEU A 399 17.75 -21.83 -12.08
CA LEU A 399 18.14 -20.56 -11.48
C LEU A 399 18.26 -19.45 -12.53
N THR A 400 18.92 -19.73 -13.65
CA THR A 400 19.14 -18.74 -14.72
C THR A 400 17.82 -18.31 -15.37
N GLN A 401 16.85 -19.23 -15.48
CA GLN A 401 15.51 -18.93 -15.98
C GLN A 401 14.69 -18.14 -14.96
N LEU A 402 14.68 -18.56 -13.70
CA LEU A 402 13.94 -17.93 -12.62
C LEU A 402 14.39 -16.48 -12.40
N ILE A 403 15.69 -16.23 -12.24
CA ILE A 403 16.19 -14.88 -11.96
C ILE A 403 15.91 -13.89 -13.10
N GLY A 404 15.67 -14.38 -14.31
CA GLY A 404 15.29 -13.58 -15.47
C GLY A 404 13.79 -13.52 -15.76
N CYS A 405 12.95 -14.17 -14.94
CA CYS A 405 11.51 -14.19 -15.13
C CYS A 405 10.87 -12.87 -14.68
N PRO A 406 9.65 -12.54 -15.14
CA PRO A 406 8.99 -11.29 -14.80
C PRO A 406 8.86 -11.05 -13.29
N ASP A 407 8.73 -12.09 -12.45
CA ASP A 407 8.50 -11.94 -11.01
C ASP A 407 9.79 -11.83 -10.17
N LEU A 408 10.95 -12.20 -10.72
CA LEU A 408 12.24 -12.17 -10.02
C LEU A 408 13.30 -11.30 -10.69
N CYS A 409 13.04 -10.78 -11.89
CA CYS A 409 14.02 -9.91 -12.55
C CYS A 409 14.25 -8.63 -11.73
N SER A 410 15.39 -8.00 -11.97
CA SER A 410 15.72 -6.70 -11.38
C SER A 410 14.62 -5.68 -11.68
N ARG A 411 14.19 -4.92 -10.66
CA ARG A 411 13.31 -3.75 -10.85
C ARG A 411 14.09 -2.45 -10.99
N ALA A 412 15.40 -2.50 -11.29
CA ALA A 412 16.24 -1.32 -11.48
C ALA A 412 15.66 -0.35 -12.50
N TRP A 413 15.16 -0.88 -13.61
CA TRP A 413 14.46 -0.07 -14.60
C TRP A 413 13.31 0.76 -14.00
N ILE A 414 12.60 0.26 -12.99
CA ILE A 414 11.52 0.97 -12.30
C ILE A 414 12.09 2.00 -11.33
N TRP A 415 12.88 1.58 -10.35
CA TRP A 415 13.31 2.48 -9.27
C TRP A 415 14.39 3.49 -9.68
N ASP A 416 15.14 3.27 -10.78
CA ASP A 416 16.07 4.27 -11.32
C ASP A 416 15.35 5.48 -11.94
N GLN A 417 14.04 5.37 -12.18
CA GLN A 417 13.18 6.49 -12.61
C GLN A 417 12.65 7.29 -11.41
N TYR A 418 12.85 6.80 -10.19
CA TYR A 418 12.43 7.45 -8.96
C TYR A 418 13.63 8.04 -8.23
N ASP A 419 13.49 9.24 -7.70
CA ASP A 419 14.44 9.71 -6.72
C ASP A 419 14.28 8.87 -5.45
N SER A 420 15.39 8.29 -4.98
CA SER A 420 15.46 7.52 -3.72
C SER A 420 16.39 8.17 -2.70
N THR A 421 16.81 9.41 -2.93
CA THR A 421 17.92 10.09 -2.22
C THR A 421 17.59 11.49 -1.73
N VAL A 422 16.54 12.14 -2.22
CA VAL A 422 16.08 13.46 -1.77
C VAL A 422 15.87 13.43 -0.25
N GLY A 423 16.32 14.49 0.42
CA GLY A 423 16.43 14.58 1.88
C GLY A 423 17.71 13.97 2.45
N GLY A 424 18.44 13.15 1.70
CA GLY A 424 19.76 12.61 2.08
C GLY A 424 19.74 11.54 3.17
N GLN A 425 18.56 11.01 3.51
CA GLN A 425 18.39 10.10 4.65
C GLN A 425 18.27 8.62 4.31
N THR A 426 18.15 8.26 3.03
CA THR A 426 18.05 6.85 2.61
C THR A 426 19.38 6.12 2.80
N VAL A 427 19.44 5.24 3.80
CA VAL A 427 20.63 4.44 4.18
C VAL A 427 20.71 3.13 3.38
N ARG A 428 19.56 2.52 3.11
CA ARG A 428 19.41 1.36 2.22
C ARG A 428 18.43 1.73 1.12
N ARG A 429 18.95 1.78 -0.10
CA ARG A 429 18.20 2.09 -1.32
C ARG A 429 17.45 0.85 -1.82
N PRO A 430 16.48 1.00 -2.74
CA PRO A 430 15.87 -0.14 -3.43
C PRO A 430 16.92 -1.16 -3.92
N GLY A 431 16.67 -2.44 -3.68
CA GLY A 431 17.54 -3.55 -4.08
C GLY A 431 18.80 -3.75 -3.22
N ALA A 432 19.05 -2.92 -2.20
CA ALA A 432 20.22 -3.08 -1.32
C ALA A 432 19.96 -3.95 -0.08
N ALA A 433 18.69 -4.13 0.30
CA ALA A 433 18.23 -4.86 1.48
C ALA A 433 16.76 -5.26 1.27
N ASP A 434 16.27 -6.19 2.10
CA ASP A 434 14.87 -6.66 2.08
C ASP A 434 13.85 -5.57 2.42
N ALA A 435 14.25 -4.57 3.20
CA ALA A 435 13.44 -3.39 3.49
C ALA A 435 14.26 -2.10 3.28
N ALA A 436 13.59 -1.04 2.84
CA ALA A 436 14.18 0.28 2.74
C ALA A 436 14.52 0.79 4.15
N VAL A 437 15.65 1.46 4.32
CA VAL A 437 16.05 2.05 5.61
C VAL A 437 16.25 3.55 5.45
N VAL A 438 15.43 4.34 6.15
CA VAL A 438 15.43 5.81 6.08
C VAL A 438 15.77 6.36 7.45
N LYS A 439 16.91 7.05 7.55
CA LYS A 439 17.38 7.67 8.78
C LYS A 439 16.47 8.84 9.18
N ILE A 440 16.24 9.00 10.47
CA ILE A 440 15.54 10.16 10.99
C ILE A 440 16.56 11.30 11.09
N GLU A 441 16.23 12.45 10.48
CA GLU A 441 17.08 13.65 10.51
C GLU A 441 17.45 14.03 11.95
N ASP A 442 18.71 14.39 12.21
CA ASP A 442 19.24 14.70 13.55
C ASP A 442 19.20 13.58 14.61
N HIS A 443 18.77 12.37 14.26
CA HIS A 443 18.73 11.22 15.15
C HIS A 443 19.67 10.10 14.68
N ALA A 444 20.07 9.20 15.59
CA ALA A 444 20.75 7.96 15.20
C ALA A 444 19.76 6.95 14.60
N ARG A 445 18.50 7.04 15.01
CA ARG A 445 17.41 6.12 14.65
C ARG A 445 17.07 6.15 13.16
N ALA A 446 16.55 5.05 12.66
CA ALA A 446 15.98 4.92 11.32
C ALA A 446 14.65 4.17 11.34
N LEU A 447 13.86 4.38 10.29
CA LEU A 447 12.70 3.56 9.98
C LEU A 447 13.06 2.53 8.91
N ALA A 448 12.60 1.30 9.08
CA ALA A 448 12.64 0.26 8.04
C ALA A 448 11.24 0.11 7.45
N LEU A 449 11.13 0.06 6.11
CA LEU A 449 9.87 0.12 5.39
C LEU A 449 9.83 -0.96 4.29
N THR A 450 8.71 -1.68 4.18
CA THR A 450 8.51 -2.73 3.17
C THR A 450 7.06 -2.79 2.70
N THR A 451 6.83 -3.44 1.56
CA THR A 451 5.49 -3.76 1.04
C THR A 451 5.51 -5.19 0.50
N ASP A 452 4.60 -6.05 0.95
CA ASP A 452 4.64 -7.47 0.63
C ASP A 452 3.23 -8.07 0.42
N CYS A 453 3.10 -8.90 -0.61
CA CYS A 453 2.00 -9.84 -0.77
C CYS A 453 2.27 -10.83 -1.91
N THR A 454 2.20 -12.13 -1.64
CA THR A 454 2.23 -13.17 -2.67
C THR A 454 0.82 -13.55 -3.16
N PRO A 455 0.31 -13.03 -4.30
CA PRO A 455 -1.12 -13.17 -4.65
C PRO A 455 -1.49 -14.61 -5.03
N ARG A 456 -0.56 -15.38 -5.59
CA ARG A 456 -0.75 -16.80 -5.93
C ARG A 456 -1.03 -17.67 -4.70
N TYR A 457 -0.46 -17.31 -3.54
CA TYR A 457 -0.78 -17.98 -2.28
C TYR A 457 -2.17 -17.60 -1.80
N CYS A 458 -2.52 -16.31 -1.89
CA CYS A 458 -3.85 -15.82 -1.53
C CYS A 458 -4.95 -16.42 -2.42
N GLN A 459 -4.67 -16.67 -3.70
CA GLN A 459 -5.61 -17.35 -4.60
C GLN A 459 -5.80 -18.83 -4.22
N ALA A 460 -4.71 -19.52 -3.91
CA ALA A 460 -4.73 -20.96 -3.61
C ALA A 460 -5.35 -21.27 -2.24
N ASP A 461 -5.02 -20.49 -1.23
CA ASP A 461 -5.60 -20.57 0.11
C ASP A 461 -5.56 -19.17 0.76
N PRO A 462 -6.66 -18.40 0.69
CA PRO A 462 -6.66 -17.00 1.12
C PRO A 462 -6.29 -16.81 2.59
N GLU A 463 -6.63 -17.75 3.46
CA GLU A 463 -6.28 -17.67 4.89
C GLU A 463 -4.77 -17.88 5.10
N ALA A 464 -4.17 -18.86 4.43
CA ALA A 464 -2.72 -19.05 4.50
C ALA A 464 -1.96 -17.89 3.80
N GLY A 465 -2.45 -17.43 2.65
CA GLY A 465 -1.86 -16.30 1.93
C GLY A 465 -1.93 -14.98 2.70
N GLY A 466 -3.06 -14.68 3.34
CA GLY A 466 -3.19 -13.51 4.20
C GLY A 466 -2.26 -13.55 5.42
N ALA A 467 -2.06 -14.73 6.01
CA ALA A 467 -1.07 -14.90 7.08
C ALA A 467 0.36 -14.74 6.57
N GLN A 468 0.66 -15.26 5.38
CA GLN A 468 1.99 -15.20 4.76
C GLN A 468 2.38 -13.76 4.39
N ALA A 469 1.48 -12.96 3.83
CA ALA A 469 1.76 -11.56 3.47
C ALA A 469 2.20 -10.72 4.69
N VAL A 470 1.54 -10.91 5.84
CA VAL A 470 1.95 -10.25 7.11
C VAL A 470 3.29 -10.80 7.61
N ALA A 471 3.48 -12.12 7.52
CA ALA A 471 4.72 -12.78 7.97
C ALA A 471 5.94 -12.32 7.16
N GLU A 472 5.81 -12.19 5.84
CA GLU A 472 6.87 -11.72 4.95
C GLU A 472 7.23 -10.25 5.20
N ALA A 473 6.24 -9.37 5.33
CA ALA A 473 6.50 -7.98 5.72
C ALA A 473 7.25 -7.88 7.05
N TRP A 474 6.86 -8.68 8.05
CA TRP A 474 7.57 -8.75 9.33
C TRP A 474 9.00 -9.30 9.17
N ARG A 475 9.19 -10.28 8.28
CA ARG A 475 10.46 -10.93 7.99
C ARG A 475 11.44 -9.98 7.30
N ASN A 476 10.99 -9.22 6.30
CA ASN A 476 11.80 -8.27 5.54
C ASN A 476 12.28 -7.11 6.41
N LEU A 477 11.42 -6.59 7.29
CA LEU A 477 11.84 -5.63 8.32
C LEU A 477 12.89 -6.24 9.25
N THR A 478 12.65 -7.46 9.73
CA THR A 478 13.55 -8.18 10.64
C THR A 478 14.92 -8.48 10.01
N ALA A 479 14.97 -8.78 8.71
CA ALA A 479 16.21 -9.06 7.97
C ALA A 479 17.16 -7.85 7.94
N THR A 480 16.65 -6.62 8.08
CA THR A 480 17.48 -5.42 8.21
C THR A 480 17.97 -5.16 9.64
N GLY A 481 17.44 -5.89 10.63
CA GLY A 481 17.68 -5.68 12.06
C GLY A 481 16.64 -4.79 12.74
N ALA A 482 15.61 -4.33 12.03
CA ALA A 482 14.57 -3.48 12.59
C ALA A 482 13.56 -4.26 13.43
N THR A 483 13.03 -3.62 14.47
CA THR A 483 11.88 -4.14 15.23
C THR A 483 10.60 -3.74 14.50
N PRO A 484 9.79 -4.69 13.98
CA PRO A 484 8.52 -4.37 13.34
C PRO A 484 7.53 -3.78 14.37
N LEU A 485 6.79 -2.73 13.98
CA LEU A 485 5.87 -2.02 14.87
C LEU A 485 4.42 -2.09 14.41
N ALA A 486 4.12 -1.78 13.15
CA ALA A 486 2.75 -1.81 12.65
C ALA A 486 2.67 -1.98 11.14
N VAL A 487 1.48 -2.36 10.67
CA VAL A 487 1.16 -2.47 9.25
C VAL A 487 0.04 -1.51 8.84
N THR A 488 0.07 -1.16 7.56
CA THR A 488 -1.08 -0.67 6.82
C THR A 488 -1.46 -1.71 5.78
N ASP A 489 -2.73 -2.11 5.70
CA ASP A 489 -3.20 -3.07 4.70
C ASP A 489 -3.86 -2.39 3.50
N ASN A 490 -3.70 -2.94 2.30
CA ASN A 490 -4.46 -2.53 1.14
C ASN A 490 -5.08 -3.74 0.45
N MET A 491 -6.39 -3.89 0.67
CA MET A 491 -7.15 -5.08 0.32
C MET A 491 -7.70 -4.97 -1.09
N ASN A 492 -7.10 -5.66 -2.06
CA ASN A 492 -7.54 -5.65 -3.46
C ASN A 492 -8.22 -6.98 -3.83
N PHE A 493 -9.53 -6.93 -4.08
CA PHE A 493 -10.34 -8.10 -4.38
C PHE A 493 -11.36 -7.81 -5.50
N GLY A 494 -11.96 -8.87 -6.05
CA GLY A 494 -13.03 -8.79 -7.04
C GLY A 494 -14.37 -8.28 -6.47
N ASN A 495 -15.46 -8.67 -7.11
CA ASN A 495 -16.80 -8.23 -6.77
C ASN A 495 -17.30 -8.90 -5.47
N PRO A 496 -17.57 -8.13 -4.39
CA PRO A 496 -17.96 -8.65 -3.08
C PRO A 496 -19.39 -9.20 -3.03
N GLU A 497 -20.16 -9.03 -4.10
CA GLU A 497 -21.50 -9.61 -4.22
C GLU A 497 -21.46 -11.10 -4.56
N LYS A 498 -20.34 -11.58 -5.11
CA LYS A 498 -20.09 -12.99 -5.37
C LYS A 498 -19.66 -13.68 -4.06
N PRO A 499 -20.39 -14.71 -3.57
CA PRO A 499 -20.08 -15.33 -2.28
C PRO A 499 -18.66 -15.91 -2.17
N GLU A 500 -18.12 -16.38 -3.30
CA GLU A 500 -16.77 -16.93 -3.39
C GLU A 500 -15.70 -15.86 -3.12
N ILE A 501 -15.86 -14.66 -3.71
CA ILE A 501 -14.93 -13.54 -3.54
C ILE A 501 -15.01 -12.99 -2.12
N MET A 502 -16.23 -12.83 -1.60
CA MET A 502 -16.40 -12.39 -0.21
C MET A 502 -15.82 -13.41 0.78
N GLY A 503 -15.93 -14.70 0.47
CA GLY A 503 -15.31 -15.78 1.21
C GLY A 503 -13.77 -15.71 1.22
N GLN A 504 -13.16 -15.41 0.07
CA GLN A 504 -11.71 -15.17 -0.03
C GLN A 504 -11.26 -13.98 0.82
N PHE A 505 -11.96 -12.85 0.73
CA PHE A 505 -11.66 -11.65 1.51
C PHE A 505 -11.76 -11.91 3.02
N ALA A 506 -12.84 -12.56 3.45
CA ALA A 506 -13.04 -12.92 4.86
C ALA A 506 -11.94 -13.88 5.36
N ALA A 507 -11.53 -14.85 4.54
CA ALA A 507 -10.46 -15.79 4.87
C ALA A 507 -9.09 -15.10 4.97
N ALA A 508 -8.76 -14.21 4.04
CA ALA A 508 -7.53 -13.42 4.09
C ALA A 508 -7.41 -12.61 5.39
N ILE A 509 -8.49 -11.94 5.80
CA ILE A 509 -8.53 -11.18 7.06
C ILE A 509 -8.28 -12.07 8.28
N ARG A 510 -8.82 -13.29 8.31
CA ARG A 510 -8.55 -14.22 9.42
C ARG A 510 -7.07 -14.59 9.50
N GLY A 511 -6.47 -14.88 8.35
CA GLY A 511 -5.03 -15.16 8.24
C GLY A 511 -4.17 -14.00 8.71
N MET A 512 -4.45 -12.80 8.19
CA MET A 512 -3.78 -11.56 8.58
C MET A 512 -3.92 -11.30 10.08
N SER A 513 -5.12 -11.43 10.63
CA SER A 513 -5.40 -11.21 12.06
C SER A 513 -4.58 -12.16 12.94
N ALA A 514 -4.55 -13.45 12.59
CA ALA A 514 -3.74 -14.45 13.31
C ALA A 514 -2.24 -14.11 13.27
N ALA A 515 -1.72 -13.71 12.10
CA ALA A 515 -0.32 -13.31 11.94
C ALA A 515 0.02 -12.04 12.72
N CYS A 516 -0.82 -10.99 12.62
CA CYS A 516 -0.63 -9.74 13.34
C CYS A 516 -0.61 -9.96 14.87
N VAL A 517 -1.47 -10.83 15.40
CA VAL A 517 -1.47 -11.19 16.83
C VAL A 517 -0.21 -11.95 17.22
N ALA A 518 0.18 -12.97 16.45
CA ALA A 518 1.34 -13.80 16.79
C ALA A 518 2.67 -13.02 16.72
N LEU A 519 2.78 -12.09 15.78
CA LEU A 519 3.98 -11.30 15.51
C LEU A 519 4.00 -9.94 16.22
N ASP A 520 2.92 -9.61 16.95
CA ASP A 520 2.72 -8.33 17.66
C ASP A 520 2.87 -7.14 16.70
N PHE A 521 2.16 -7.22 15.57
CA PHE A 521 2.29 -6.35 14.40
C PHE A 521 0.91 -5.79 14.00
N PRO A 522 0.31 -4.89 14.80
CA PRO A 522 -1.06 -4.42 14.62
C PRO A 522 -1.28 -3.63 13.32
N VAL A 523 -2.52 -3.65 12.84
CA VAL A 523 -2.99 -2.85 11.72
C VAL A 523 -3.39 -1.46 12.21
N VAL A 524 -2.75 -0.41 11.69
CA VAL A 524 -3.00 0.99 12.13
C VAL A 524 -3.77 1.82 11.11
N SER A 525 -3.77 1.42 9.85
CA SER A 525 -4.50 2.06 8.76
C SER A 525 -4.69 1.08 7.61
N GLY A 526 -5.45 1.47 6.60
CA GLY A 526 -5.53 0.69 5.37
C GLY A 526 -6.47 1.28 4.34
N ASN A 527 -6.66 0.52 3.27
CA ASN A 527 -7.57 0.81 2.17
C ASN A 527 -8.21 -0.49 1.68
N VAL A 528 -9.41 -0.40 1.09
CA VAL A 528 -10.07 -1.55 0.46
C VAL A 528 -10.49 -1.16 -0.95
N SER A 529 -9.98 -1.91 -1.92
CA SER A 529 -10.38 -1.86 -3.33
C SER A 529 -11.14 -3.15 -3.67
N LEU A 530 -12.44 -3.02 -3.88
CA LEU A 530 -13.32 -4.10 -4.35
C LEU A 530 -13.69 -3.89 -5.82
N TYR A 531 -14.41 -4.83 -6.41
CA TYR A 531 -14.86 -4.78 -7.80
C TYR A 531 -13.72 -4.78 -8.84
N ASN A 532 -12.51 -5.22 -8.47
CA ASN A 532 -11.41 -5.40 -9.41
C ASN A 532 -11.64 -6.65 -10.27
N GLU A 533 -12.58 -6.53 -11.21
CA GLU A 533 -12.95 -7.55 -12.19
C GLU A 533 -13.17 -6.94 -13.57
N THR A 534 -12.81 -7.69 -14.61
CA THR A 534 -13.08 -7.31 -16.00
C THR A 534 -13.74 -8.50 -16.68
N GLU A 535 -14.88 -8.28 -17.33
CA GLU A 535 -15.66 -9.32 -18.02
C GLU A 535 -16.03 -10.50 -17.09
N GLY A 536 -16.27 -10.20 -15.81
CA GLY A 536 -16.63 -11.19 -14.79
C GLY A 536 -15.47 -12.06 -14.29
N LEU A 537 -14.24 -11.81 -14.75
CA LEU A 537 -13.02 -12.46 -14.29
C LEU A 537 -12.34 -11.59 -13.21
N PRO A 538 -12.18 -12.10 -11.98
CA PRO A 538 -11.50 -11.38 -10.92
C PRO A 538 -9.98 -11.40 -11.08
N ILE A 539 -9.33 -10.39 -10.51
CA ILE A 539 -7.90 -10.43 -10.20
C ILE A 539 -7.56 -11.58 -9.25
N LEU A 540 -6.27 -11.92 -9.11
CA LEU A 540 -5.85 -12.67 -7.92
C LEU A 540 -6.06 -11.79 -6.68
N PRO A 541 -6.55 -12.33 -5.56
CA PRO A 541 -6.70 -11.56 -4.32
C PRO A 541 -5.33 -11.09 -3.83
N ALA A 542 -5.22 -9.81 -3.50
CA ALA A 542 -3.98 -9.18 -3.08
C ALA A 542 -4.19 -8.26 -1.86
N PRO A 543 -4.20 -8.84 -0.63
CA PRO A 543 -4.14 -8.07 0.61
C PRO A 543 -2.70 -7.57 0.85
N ALA A 544 -2.28 -6.53 0.12
CA ALA A 544 -0.93 -5.98 0.20
C ALA A 544 -0.66 -5.39 1.59
N ILE A 545 0.50 -5.69 2.16
CA ILE A 545 0.89 -5.26 3.51
C ILE A 545 2.03 -4.26 3.42
N GLY A 546 1.78 -3.01 3.84
CA GLY A 546 2.83 -2.02 4.06
C GLY A 546 3.34 -2.10 5.50
N GLY A 547 4.58 -2.50 5.71
CA GLY A 547 5.18 -2.69 7.03
C GLY A 547 6.08 -1.53 7.46
N LEU A 548 6.01 -1.16 8.73
CA LEU A 548 6.92 -0.20 9.37
C LEU A 548 7.62 -0.81 10.59
N GLY A 549 8.94 -0.67 10.64
CA GLY A 549 9.78 -1.03 11.77
C GLY A 549 10.75 0.09 12.16
N VAL A 550 11.37 -0.05 13.34
CA VAL A 550 12.33 0.91 13.89
C VAL A 550 13.68 0.27 14.15
N LEU A 551 14.75 1.02 13.83
CA LEU A 551 16.14 0.72 14.15
C LEU A 551 16.67 1.81 15.07
N GLU A 552 17.08 1.49 16.29
CA GLU A 552 17.65 2.47 17.23
C GLU A 552 18.88 3.20 16.68
N ASN A 553 19.65 2.54 15.81
CA ASN A 553 20.78 3.13 15.12
C ASN A 553 20.85 2.65 13.67
N ALA A 554 20.72 3.59 12.73
CA ALA A 554 20.80 3.35 11.30
C ALA A 554 22.09 2.65 10.86
N ALA A 555 23.20 2.85 11.59
CA ALA A 555 24.49 2.22 11.30
C ALA A 555 24.51 0.71 11.56
N GLN A 556 23.54 0.17 12.31
CA GLN A 556 23.42 -1.27 12.56
C GLN A 556 22.65 -2.00 11.44
N ALA A 557 21.98 -1.26 10.55
CA ALA A 557 21.22 -1.87 9.48
C ALA A 557 22.11 -2.68 8.55
N VAL A 558 21.76 -3.95 8.32
CA VAL A 558 22.42 -4.81 7.33
C VAL A 558 21.65 -4.77 6.00
N GLY A 559 22.35 -5.08 4.92
CA GLY A 559 21.73 -5.35 3.62
C GLY A 559 22.08 -6.75 3.15
N LEU A 560 21.77 -7.06 1.89
CA LEU A 560 21.94 -8.41 1.35
C LEU A 560 23.29 -8.63 0.63
N ALA A 561 24.03 -7.55 0.35
CA ALA A 561 25.30 -7.62 -0.38
C ALA A 561 26.36 -8.48 0.33
N LEU A 562 26.76 -9.57 -0.33
CA LEU A 562 27.73 -10.53 0.19
C LEU A 562 29.17 -10.01 0.07
N ALA A 563 30.00 -10.27 1.08
CA ALA A 563 31.44 -9.99 1.03
C ALA A 563 32.26 -11.29 0.99
N PRO A 564 33.43 -11.31 0.31
CA PRO A 564 34.26 -12.51 0.20
C PRO A 564 34.78 -12.97 1.56
N GLY A 565 34.96 -14.28 1.70
CA GLY A 565 35.52 -14.91 2.90
C GLY A 565 34.52 -15.23 4.01
N LEU A 566 33.28 -14.76 3.89
CA LEU A 566 32.18 -15.05 4.82
C LEU A 566 31.56 -16.43 4.57
N ASP A 567 31.05 -17.05 5.63
CA ASP A 567 30.24 -18.26 5.56
C ASP A 567 28.76 -17.89 5.42
N LEU A 568 28.03 -18.68 4.61
CA LEU A 568 26.59 -18.56 4.49
C LEU A 568 25.91 -19.58 5.40
N VAL A 569 24.94 -19.14 6.19
CA VAL A 569 24.16 -19.98 7.11
C VAL A 569 22.68 -19.74 6.88
N LEU A 570 21.96 -20.81 6.59
CA LEU A 570 20.50 -20.84 6.58
C LEU A 570 20.00 -20.91 8.02
N ILE A 571 19.08 -20.03 8.38
CA ILE A 571 18.22 -20.12 9.56
C ILE A 571 16.84 -20.60 9.10
N GLY A 572 16.23 -21.53 9.84
CA GLY A 572 14.92 -22.12 9.53
C GLY A 572 14.99 -23.49 8.87
N GLU A 573 13.83 -24.14 8.76
CA GLU A 573 13.68 -25.50 8.22
C GLU A 573 13.30 -25.46 6.75
N THR A 574 13.99 -26.23 5.90
CA THR A 574 13.59 -26.46 4.50
C THR A 574 12.91 -27.81 4.40
N ARG A 575 11.68 -27.83 3.90
CA ARG A 575 10.91 -29.04 3.59
C ARG A 575 10.81 -29.29 2.09
N GLY A 576 11.13 -28.27 1.30
CA GLY A 576 11.10 -28.30 -0.16
C GLY A 576 9.70 -28.08 -0.73
N HIS A 577 8.95 -27.13 -0.15
CA HIS A 577 7.59 -26.85 -0.58
C HIS A 577 7.55 -26.19 -1.97
N LEU A 578 7.12 -26.94 -2.98
CA LEU A 578 7.02 -26.47 -4.38
C LEU A 578 5.61 -26.03 -4.78
N GLY A 579 4.58 -26.32 -3.98
CA GLY A 579 3.20 -25.91 -4.29
C GLY A 579 3.11 -24.40 -4.40
N GLN A 580 2.47 -23.91 -5.47
CA GLN A 580 2.40 -22.49 -5.84
C GLN A 580 3.74 -21.78 -6.00
N SER A 581 4.87 -22.49 -6.10
CA SER A 581 6.18 -21.83 -6.25
C SER A 581 6.42 -21.24 -7.63
N LEU A 582 7.28 -20.23 -7.71
CA LEU A 582 7.73 -19.71 -9.01
C LEU A 582 8.50 -20.76 -9.80
N TRP A 583 9.23 -21.66 -9.13
CA TRP A 583 9.83 -22.82 -9.81
C TRP A 583 8.77 -23.71 -10.46
N LEU A 584 7.69 -24.03 -9.74
CA LEU A 584 6.62 -24.86 -10.30
C LEU A 584 5.98 -24.19 -11.52
N ARG A 585 5.74 -22.88 -11.44
CA ARG A 585 5.14 -22.09 -12.52
C ARG A 585 6.06 -21.97 -13.74
N GLU A 586 7.27 -21.46 -13.54
CA GLU A 586 8.18 -21.10 -14.63
C GLU A 586 8.95 -22.30 -15.21
N ILE A 587 9.28 -23.29 -14.38
CA ILE A 587 10.12 -24.42 -14.79
C ILE A 587 9.28 -25.65 -15.12
N ALA A 588 8.30 -25.97 -14.27
CA ALA A 588 7.44 -27.13 -14.46
C ALA A 588 6.13 -26.82 -15.21
N GLY A 589 5.85 -25.53 -15.49
CA GLY A 589 4.68 -25.10 -16.26
C GLY A 589 3.35 -25.34 -15.54
N GLN A 590 3.32 -25.32 -14.21
CA GLN A 590 2.15 -25.67 -13.39
C GLN A 590 1.89 -24.65 -12.29
N GLU A 591 0.61 -24.39 -12.01
CA GLU A 591 0.16 -23.62 -10.85
C GLU A 591 -0.77 -24.52 -10.03
N ALA A 592 -0.18 -25.30 -9.13
CA ALA A 592 -0.90 -26.35 -8.39
C ALA A 592 -0.39 -26.48 -6.96
N GLY A 593 -1.18 -27.17 -6.14
CA GLY A 593 -0.85 -27.43 -4.75
C GLY A 593 -1.23 -26.29 -3.80
N PRO A 594 -1.10 -26.53 -2.48
CA PRO A 594 -1.24 -25.49 -1.47
C PRO A 594 -0.06 -24.51 -1.49
N PRO A 595 -0.23 -23.28 -0.96
CA PRO A 595 0.90 -22.43 -0.61
C PRO A 595 1.73 -23.05 0.54
N PRO A 596 2.97 -22.58 0.77
CA PRO A 596 3.79 -23.08 1.85
C PRO A 596 3.13 -22.82 3.21
N PRO A 597 3.17 -23.79 4.16
CA PRO A 597 2.62 -23.58 5.50
C PRO A 597 3.36 -22.44 6.23
N VAL A 598 2.60 -21.57 6.90
CA VAL A 598 3.11 -20.48 7.73
C VAL A 598 3.05 -20.91 9.20
N ASP A 599 4.20 -21.27 9.78
CA ASP A 599 4.32 -21.48 11.23
C ASP A 599 4.75 -20.16 11.89
N LEU A 600 3.76 -19.43 12.42
CA LEU A 600 3.98 -18.12 13.05
C LEU A 600 4.85 -18.18 14.31
N VAL A 601 4.90 -19.34 15.00
CA VAL A 601 5.78 -19.54 16.16
C VAL A 601 7.22 -19.66 15.69
N ALA A 602 7.45 -20.43 14.61
CA ALA A 602 8.76 -20.51 13.98
C ALA A 602 9.20 -19.16 13.40
N GLU A 603 8.29 -18.43 12.74
CA GLU A 603 8.52 -17.09 12.17
C GLU A 603 9.07 -16.13 13.24
N ARG A 604 8.33 -15.98 14.35
CA ARG A 604 8.77 -15.14 15.48
C ARG A 604 10.10 -15.61 16.05
N ARG A 605 10.23 -16.90 16.38
CA ARG A 605 11.43 -17.45 17.03
C ARG A 605 12.68 -17.22 16.17
N ASN A 606 12.59 -17.54 14.88
CA ASN A 606 13.71 -17.45 13.96
C ASN A 606 14.08 -15.98 13.71
N GLY A 607 13.09 -15.11 13.46
CA GLY A 607 13.34 -13.70 13.22
C GLY A 607 13.85 -12.93 14.45
N ASP A 608 13.32 -13.23 15.65
CA ASP A 608 13.81 -12.62 16.90
C ASP A 608 15.30 -12.96 17.13
N PHE A 609 15.70 -14.19 16.82
CA PHE A 609 17.11 -14.60 16.84
C PHE A 609 17.93 -13.87 15.79
N VAL A 610 17.50 -13.86 14.52
CA VAL A 610 18.20 -13.16 13.43
C VAL A 610 18.44 -11.70 13.78
N ARG A 611 17.40 -10.99 14.25
CA ARG A 611 17.51 -9.60 14.68
C ARG A 611 18.52 -9.42 15.80
N ALA A 612 18.50 -10.30 16.80
CA ALA A 612 19.47 -10.25 17.90
C ALA A 612 20.92 -10.44 17.42
N GLU A 613 21.15 -11.35 16.47
CA GLU A 613 22.47 -11.60 15.88
C GLU A 613 22.96 -10.42 15.02
N ILE A 614 22.06 -9.76 14.28
CA ILE A 614 22.33 -8.53 13.54
C ILE A 614 22.72 -7.41 14.50
N LEU A 615 21.91 -7.15 15.52
CA LEU A 615 22.17 -6.07 16.48
C LEU A 615 23.44 -6.30 17.32
N ALA A 616 23.82 -7.56 17.51
CA ALA A 616 25.09 -7.93 18.14
C ALA A 616 26.32 -7.80 17.21
N GLY A 617 26.13 -7.42 15.95
CA GLY A 617 27.21 -7.22 14.97
C GLY A 617 27.83 -8.52 14.44
N ARG A 618 27.18 -9.67 14.64
CA ARG A 618 27.68 -10.98 14.18
C ARG A 618 27.30 -11.29 12.73
N VAL A 619 26.24 -10.64 12.23
CA VAL A 619 25.75 -10.77 10.85
C VAL A 619 26.28 -9.61 10.00
N ARG A 620 26.83 -9.94 8.82
CA ARG A 620 27.40 -8.96 7.88
C ARG A 620 26.48 -8.66 6.71
N ALA A 621 25.69 -9.65 6.31
CA ALA A 621 24.59 -9.51 5.36
C ALA A 621 23.48 -10.49 5.74
N CYS A 622 22.25 -10.12 5.45
CA CYS A 622 21.06 -10.93 5.67
C CYS A 622 20.15 -10.78 4.45
N HIS A 623 19.47 -11.86 4.10
CA HIS A 623 18.40 -11.87 3.12
C HIS A 623 17.33 -12.87 3.58
N ASP A 624 16.07 -12.55 3.39
CA ASP A 624 14.97 -13.49 3.58
C ASP A 624 15.02 -14.62 2.52
N VAL A 625 14.19 -15.67 2.69
CA VAL A 625 14.00 -16.69 1.65
C VAL A 625 12.52 -16.74 1.30
N SER A 626 12.20 -16.11 0.18
CA SER A 626 10.84 -15.88 -0.32
C SER A 626 10.65 -16.50 -1.72
N ASP A 627 10.20 -15.72 -2.69
CA ASP A 627 9.88 -16.10 -4.05
C ASP A 627 11.10 -16.73 -4.76
N GLY A 628 10.90 -17.89 -5.40
CA GLY A 628 11.98 -18.63 -6.06
C GLY A 628 12.91 -19.40 -5.11
N GLY A 629 12.81 -19.19 -3.80
CA GLY A 629 13.44 -20.02 -2.77
C GLY A 629 14.94 -19.80 -2.57
N LEU A 630 15.56 -20.74 -1.87
CA LEU A 630 16.90 -20.61 -1.28
C LEU A 630 18.00 -20.24 -2.28
N LEU A 631 18.00 -20.83 -3.47
CA LEU A 631 19.06 -20.61 -4.44
C LEU A 631 18.94 -19.25 -5.13
N VAL A 632 17.72 -18.72 -5.27
CA VAL A 632 17.47 -17.36 -5.75
C VAL A 632 18.00 -16.35 -4.72
N ALA A 633 17.63 -16.50 -3.44
CA ALA A 633 18.15 -15.64 -2.37
C ALA A 633 19.70 -15.61 -2.33
N VAL A 634 20.36 -16.78 -2.44
CA VAL A 634 21.83 -16.82 -2.52
C VAL A 634 22.37 -16.10 -3.76
N ALA A 635 21.72 -16.24 -4.91
CA ALA A 635 22.12 -15.58 -6.14
C ALA A 635 21.97 -14.05 -6.04
N GLU A 636 20.89 -13.55 -5.44
CA GLU A 636 20.67 -12.12 -5.20
C GLU A 636 21.73 -11.53 -4.27
N MET A 637 22.04 -12.22 -3.16
CA MET A 637 23.14 -11.84 -2.26
C MET A 637 24.49 -11.77 -3.00
N ALA A 638 24.78 -12.77 -3.84
CA ALA A 638 26.00 -12.86 -4.63
C ALA A 638 26.09 -11.72 -5.67
N LEU A 639 24.98 -11.41 -6.36
CA LEU A 639 24.91 -10.34 -7.35
C LEU A 639 25.10 -8.95 -6.75
N ALA A 640 24.46 -8.68 -5.61
CA ALA A 640 24.59 -7.42 -4.89
C ALA A 640 25.99 -7.24 -4.28
N GLY A 641 26.60 -8.34 -3.83
CA GLY A 641 27.97 -8.36 -3.34
C GLY A 641 29.06 -8.41 -4.41
N ASN A 642 28.67 -8.66 -5.67
CA ASN A 642 29.57 -9.04 -6.75
C ASN A 642 30.62 -10.10 -6.30
N THR A 643 30.15 -11.11 -5.57
CA THR A 643 30.99 -12.08 -4.85
C THR A 643 30.48 -13.50 -5.14
N GLY A 644 31.38 -14.37 -5.58
CA GLY A 644 31.08 -15.77 -5.88
C GLY A 644 30.75 -16.57 -4.62
N VAL A 645 30.09 -17.71 -4.80
CA VAL A 645 29.67 -18.57 -3.69
C VAL A 645 29.88 -20.04 -4.06
N ARG A 646 30.54 -20.78 -3.17
CA ARG A 646 30.61 -22.24 -3.26
C ARG A 646 29.62 -22.87 -2.28
N LEU A 647 28.61 -23.55 -2.80
CA LEU A 647 27.57 -24.20 -2.01
C LEU A 647 27.96 -25.61 -1.59
N LEU A 648 27.49 -25.98 -0.40
CA LEU A 648 27.55 -27.32 0.18
C LEU A 648 26.32 -28.15 -0.25
N PRO A 649 26.39 -29.49 -0.20
CA PRO A 649 25.28 -30.35 -0.58
C PRO A 649 23.96 -30.02 0.13
N ALA A 650 22.87 -30.20 -0.60
CA ALA A 650 21.49 -30.14 -0.08
C ALA A 650 21.29 -31.11 1.10
N ALA A 651 20.22 -30.92 1.87
CA ALA A 651 19.85 -31.89 2.90
C ALA A 651 19.47 -33.24 2.27
N GLU A 652 19.87 -34.32 2.93
CA GLU A 652 19.50 -35.67 2.51
C GLU A 652 17.98 -35.86 2.63
N GLY A 653 17.39 -36.64 1.71
CA GLY A 653 15.96 -36.96 1.72
C GLY A 653 15.06 -35.92 1.05
N ILE A 654 15.57 -34.75 0.65
CA ILE A 654 14.82 -33.75 -0.11
C ILE A 654 15.36 -33.72 -1.55
N PRO A 655 14.52 -33.82 -2.58
CA PRO A 655 14.96 -33.66 -3.97
C PRO A 655 15.71 -32.32 -4.17
N PRO A 656 16.83 -32.28 -4.92
CA PRO A 656 17.65 -31.07 -5.03
C PRO A 656 16.89 -29.82 -5.48
N HIS A 657 16.01 -29.91 -6.48
CA HIS A 657 15.20 -28.79 -6.94
C HIS A 657 14.22 -28.30 -5.85
N ALA A 658 13.60 -29.22 -5.10
CA ALA A 658 12.75 -28.88 -3.97
C ALA A 658 13.54 -28.19 -2.86
N TRP A 659 14.74 -28.68 -2.53
CA TRP A 659 15.61 -28.03 -1.55
C TRP A 659 16.02 -26.60 -1.95
N TRP A 660 16.37 -26.40 -3.21
CA TRP A 660 16.90 -25.13 -3.71
C TRP A 660 15.83 -24.10 -4.04
N PHE A 661 14.66 -24.52 -4.52
CA PHE A 661 13.61 -23.62 -4.99
C PHE A 661 12.29 -23.73 -4.23
N GLY A 662 12.22 -24.60 -3.23
CA GLY A 662 11.09 -24.63 -2.32
C GLY A 662 10.99 -23.32 -1.56
N GLU A 663 9.77 -22.80 -1.46
CA GLU A 663 9.45 -21.49 -0.88
C GLU A 663 8.98 -21.65 0.59
N ASP A 664 9.60 -22.57 1.34
CA ASP A 664 9.32 -22.73 2.77
C ASP A 664 9.52 -21.41 3.55
N GLN A 665 8.68 -21.18 4.56
CA GLN A 665 8.59 -19.91 5.29
C GLN A 665 9.50 -19.87 6.54
N ALA A 666 9.60 -18.71 7.20
CA ALA A 666 10.42 -18.47 8.39
C ALA A 666 11.93 -18.73 8.21
N ARG A 667 12.47 -18.39 7.04
CA ARG A 667 13.86 -18.66 6.66
C ARG A 667 14.64 -17.42 6.29
N TYR A 668 15.94 -17.45 6.59
CA TYR A 668 16.89 -16.37 6.31
C TYR A 668 18.24 -16.95 5.89
N VAL A 669 18.94 -16.28 4.99
CA VAL A 669 20.35 -16.54 4.68
C VAL A 669 21.21 -15.45 5.32
N LEU A 670 22.08 -15.87 6.24
CA LEU A 670 23.00 -14.99 6.94
C LEU A 670 24.43 -15.18 6.42
N ALA A 671 25.12 -14.07 6.15
CA ALA A 671 26.56 -14.05 5.91
C ALA A 671 27.31 -13.67 7.20
N VAL A 672 28.17 -14.56 7.68
CA VAL A 672 28.87 -14.42 8.97
C VAL A 672 30.35 -14.74 8.85
N SER A 673 31.18 -14.16 9.72
CA SER A 673 32.61 -14.49 9.80
C SER A 673 32.91 -15.75 10.59
N ASP A 674 31.98 -16.18 11.47
CA ASP A 674 32.13 -17.37 12.32
C ASP A 674 30.83 -18.19 12.31
N ALA A 675 30.70 -19.09 11.34
CA ALA A 675 29.54 -19.97 11.25
C ALA A 675 29.43 -20.94 12.43
N ALA A 676 30.55 -21.36 13.04
CA ALA A 676 30.51 -22.30 14.16
C ALA A 676 29.87 -21.66 15.40
N ALA A 677 30.23 -20.42 15.71
CA ALA A 677 29.61 -19.66 16.80
C ALA A 677 28.12 -19.43 16.56
N LEU A 678 27.72 -19.04 15.34
CA LEU A 678 26.30 -18.82 15.01
C LEU A 678 25.49 -20.12 15.11
N LEU A 679 26.01 -21.24 14.58
CA LEU A 679 25.34 -22.55 14.67
C LEU A 679 25.19 -23.02 16.12
N ALA A 680 26.18 -22.77 16.98
CA ALA A 680 26.10 -23.08 18.40
C ALA A 680 25.03 -22.21 19.10
N ALA A 681 24.96 -20.92 18.79
CA ALA A 681 23.94 -20.01 19.30
C ALA A 681 22.53 -20.44 18.85
N ALA A 682 22.34 -20.77 17.58
CA ALA A 682 21.08 -21.27 17.04
C ALA A 682 20.65 -22.59 17.72
N THR A 683 21.59 -23.52 17.92
CA THR A 683 21.34 -24.79 18.62
C THR A 683 20.89 -24.53 20.06
N ALA A 684 21.56 -23.63 20.78
CA ALA A 684 21.20 -23.25 22.15
C ALA A 684 19.81 -22.59 22.23
N ALA A 685 19.41 -21.86 21.19
CA ALA A 685 18.08 -21.25 21.06
C ALA A 685 17.01 -22.21 20.51
N GLY A 686 17.36 -23.45 20.16
CA GLY A 686 16.43 -24.41 19.56
C GLY A 686 15.98 -24.05 18.16
N ILE A 687 16.84 -23.37 17.40
CA ILE A 687 16.57 -22.86 16.05
C ILE A 687 17.27 -23.74 15.02
N PRO A 688 16.54 -24.27 14.01
CA PRO A 688 17.16 -24.96 12.89
C PRO A 688 18.13 -24.04 12.17
N ALA A 689 19.38 -24.48 12.00
CA ALA A 689 20.38 -23.74 11.26
C ALA A 689 21.32 -24.68 10.51
N ARG A 690 21.75 -24.29 9.32
CA ARG A 690 22.63 -25.09 8.47
C ARG A 690 23.61 -24.20 7.72
N ARG A 691 24.89 -24.55 7.74
CA ARG A 691 25.87 -23.93 6.85
C ARG A 691 25.57 -24.30 5.40
N LEU A 692 25.43 -23.30 4.54
CA LEU A 692 25.11 -23.46 3.13
C LEU A 692 26.35 -23.46 2.24
N GLY A 693 27.40 -22.77 2.63
CA GLY A 693 28.51 -22.52 1.74
C GLY A 693 29.45 -21.44 2.25
N ARG A 694 30.32 -21.00 1.35
CA ARG A 694 31.27 -19.92 1.63
C ARG A 694 31.35 -18.96 0.44
N ALA A 695 31.35 -17.68 0.75
CA ALA A 695 31.59 -16.59 -0.17
C ALA A 695 33.08 -16.49 -0.53
N GLY A 696 33.39 -16.20 -1.78
CA GLY A 696 34.76 -16.05 -2.26
C GLY A 696 34.81 -15.40 -3.63
N ASP A 697 35.97 -15.47 -4.26
CA ASP A 697 36.14 -14.96 -5.63
C ASP A 697 35.51 -15.90 -6.66
N GLY A 698 35.12 -15.35 -7.79
CA GLY A 698 34.60 -16.10 -8.94
C GLY A 698 33.08 -16.20 -8.96
N ASP A 699 32.59 -17.40 -9.23
CA ASP A 699 31.22 -17.66 -9.69
C ASP A 699 30.36 -18.35 -8.64
N LEU A 700 29.07 -18.55 -8.94
CA LEU A 700 28.18 -19.40 -8.13
C LEU A 700 28.42 -20.87 -8.51
N THR A 701 29.04 -21.64 -7.61
CA THR A 701 29.30 -23.07 -7.78
C THR A 701 28.33 -23.91 -6.96
N LEU A 702 27.55 -24.75 -7.64
CA LEU A 702 26.63 -25.72 -7.05
C LEU A 702 27.37 -26.96 -6.52
N PRO A 703 26.74 -27.76 -5.63
CA PRO A 703 27.36 -28.98 -5.11
C PRO A 703 27.64 -30.05 -6.17
N SER A 704 26.93 -30.03 -7.31
CA SER A 704 27.17 -30.89 -8.46
C SER A 704 28.52 -30.60 -9.15
N GLY A 705 29.13 -29.44 -8.89
CA GLY A 705 30.28 -28.92 -9.61
C GLY A 705 29.91 -27.94 -10.73
N ASP A 706 28.63 -27.83 -11.07
CA ASP A 706 28.14 -26.84 -12.04
C ASP A 706 28.45 -25.43 -11.54
N THR A 707 28.93 -24.57 -12.42
CA THR A 707 29.31 -23.20 -12.10
C THR A 707 28.59 -22.25 -13.05
N ILE A 708 27.95 -21.22 -12.49
CA ILE A 708 27.23 -20.20 -13.23
C ILE A 708 27.92 -18.87 -12.96
N SER A 709 28.35 -18.19 -14.03
CA SER A 709 29.05 -16.93 -13.84
C SER A 709 28.12 -15.83 -13.34
N LEU A 710 28.64 -14.97 -12.46
CA LEU A 710 27.89 -13.82 -11.97
C LEU A 710 27.48 -12.89 -13.11
N ASP A 711 28.29 -12.79 -14.17
CA ASP A 711 27.94 -12.03 -15.37
C ASP A 711 26.71 -12.62 -16.09
N THR A 712 26.61 -13.95 -16.14
CA THR A 712 25.46 -14.63 -16.76
C THR A 712 24.20 -14.42 -15.92
N LEU A 713 24.30 -14.56 -14.60
CA LEU A 713 23.19 -14.29 -13.68
C LEU A 713 22.75 -12.83 -13.76
N ARG A 714 23.71 -11.89 -13.76
CA ARG A 714 23.46 -10.45 -13.87
C ARG A 714 22.76 -10.11 -15.18
N ALA A 715 23.28 -10.63 -16.29
CA ALA A 715 22.67 -10.43 -17.60
C ALA A 715 21.28 -11.06 -17.73
N ALA A 716 20.98 -12.15 -17.01
CA ALA A 716 19.62 -12.69 -16.94
C ALA A 716 18.71 -11.81 -16.09
N HIS A 717 19.17 -11.43 -14.91
CA HIS A 717 18.45 -10.64 -13.90
C HIS A 717 18.09 -9.24 -14.39
N GLU A 718 19.00 -8.54 -15.06
CA GLU A 718 18.83 -7.13 -15.44
C GLU A 718 18.14 -6.94 -16.81
N ARG A 719 18.03 -8.00 -17.63
CA ARG A 719 17.63 -7.87 -19.04
C ARG A 719 16.14 -7.66 -19.26
N PHE A 720 15.29 -8.25 -18.42
CA PHE A 720 13.86 -8.39 -18.72
C PHE A 720 13.14 -7.06 -18.98
N LEU A 721 13.11 -6.15 -18.01
CA LEU A 721 12.37 -4.88 -18.12
C LEU A 721 12.92 -3.93 -19.19
N PRO A 722 14.24 -3.69 -19.32
CA PRO A 722 14.78 -2.87 -20.41
C PRO A 722 14.39 -3.41 -21.80
N THR A 723 14.56 -4.73 -22.01
CA THR A 723 14.19 -5.39 -23.27
C THR A 723 12.69 -5.26 -23.56
N LEU A 724 11.86 -5.48 -22.54
CA LEU A 724 10.41 -5.36 -22.64
C LEU A 724 9.98 -3.96 -23.08
N MET A 725 10.66 -2.93 -22.60
CA MET A 725 10.37 -1.52 -22.89
C MET A 725 11.06 -1.01 -24.16
N GLY A 726 11.79 -1.88 -24.88
CA GLY A 726 12.54 -1.52 -26.09
C GLY A 726 13.68 -0.55 -25.84
N ARG A 727 14.31 -0.60 -24.65
CA ARG A 727 15.39 0.30 -24.21
C ARG A 727 16.67 -0.44 -23.88
#